data_AF-A0A2A5S3X3-F1
#
_entry.id   AF-A0A2A5S3X3-F1
#
_cell.length_a   1.000
_cell.length_b   1.000
_cell.length_c   1.000
_cell.angle_alpha   90.00
_cell.angle_beta   90.00
_cell.angle_gamma   90.00
#
_symmetry.space_group_name_H-M   'P 1'
#
loop_
_entity.id
_entity.type
_entity.pdbx_description
1 polymer ?
#
loop_
_entity_poly.entity_id
_entity_poly.type
_entity_poly.pdbx_seq_one_letter_code
_entity_poly.pdbx_strand_id
1 'polypeptide(L)'
;MKKINKYIRHCYDAEDGSALLVVLGVIILLFVIVIGIFFFALDTQKKIALADRYTTLKDAKSYALEESKTRVSNYFDKEIRKIINEVGNPSDNNLVIAKVNEKIKTLCIIATSGEIDRSFFSSEQFGANKQYQFKVGVAPNALVEAGQVYSNAETGGWSASPSANSLQFAKRITIPIVVELQEKKDATSIKHSASSHLVYEVQWEEKTTTRPINNAAEIEKLDTWRNIFYNHYTNGENGLISADTWTRLLYRGYKYQAKNQKTFDGTAYNTVPLGQNFVFGGLKRKSLTDTKLTAASTAIPAISPAEPDNKTLTKNLLAKGSFIIQDIGLVGNLPDTLVSADNILAITGSRRLDETRFKDIYGKANTGVFISRLNQKTTFQHSKIHMPSLLITQTRKSIKSLDTGLLLDNSEIKTNAAPDKFDYSDYLKSVGLGNPQQHPRWKDLLTGGLVIAGSTVELKNDATIELGANSNFILTNAAIKEDAKGEESFSYQMTHTNPGRPDATIPNPPSVLKIGDYSRVTQGSTDVSFIDAPKKNRRASSSENGTQAQDDWLDVSVARNTIDIGASGELNLGITGIEPFNLKVAKDGIFSFYAPSDPSLLDPTFLKEGTIKGKVIIYVWHNDFDVRAHLLGAGIKTKVKTKIEDANNGEVTLINAIGTQSGSRNVLRTFSYMVDVDFKKKK
;
A
#
# COMPACT_ATOMS: atom_id res chain seq x y z
N MET A 1 -41.36 14.33 -10.88
CA MET A 1 -41.57 13.16 -11.77
C MET A 1 -42.51 13.39 -12.95
N LYS A 2 -43.70 14.02 -12.79
CA LYS A 2 -44.64 14.21 -13.92
C LYS A 2 -44.14 15.09 -15.09
N LYS A 3 -43.18 16.00 -14.88
CA LYS A 3 -42.60 16.85 -15.94
C LYS A 3 -41.47 16.17 -16.75
N ILE A 4 -40.78 15.17 -16.19
CA ILE A 4 -39.69 14.44 -16.87
C ILE A 4 -40.28 13.40 -17.83
N ASN A 5 -41.33 12.70 -17.42
CA ASN A 5 -42.02 11.74 -18.29
C ASN A 5 -42.70 12.41 -19.50
N LYS A 6 -43.00 13.72 -19.42
CA LYS A 6 -43.55 14.48 -20.56
C LYS A 6 -42.46 14.84 -21.59
N TYR A 7 -41.22 15.07 -21.16
CA TYR A 7 -40.09 15.32 -22.04
C TYR A 7 -39.58 14.04 -22.72
N ILE A 8 -39.56 12.92 -21.98
CA ILE A 8 -39.14 11.62 -22.53
C ILE A 8 -40.15 11.11 -23.58
N ARG A 9 -41.46 11.32 -23.38
CA ARG A 9 -42.46 11.02 -24.43
C ARG A 9 -42.28 11.86 -25.69
N HIS A 10 -41.94 13.15 -25.53
CA HIS A 10 -41.80 14.04 -26.69
C HIS A 10 -40.58 13.70 -27.58
N CYS A 11 -39.56 13.03 -27.04
CA CYS A 11 -38.42 12.55 -27.81
C CYS A 11 -38.66 11.19 -28.49
N TYR A 12 -39.71 10.46 -28.10
CA TYR A 12 -40.12 9.21 -28.75
C TYR A 12 -41.14 9.44 -29.88
N ASP A 13 -41.91 10.53 -29.83
CA ASP A 13 -42.93 10.87 -30.84
C ASP A 13 -42.38 11.71 -32.03
N ALA A 14 -41.11 12.10 -32.02
CA ALA A 14 -40.46 12.76 -33.14
C ALA A 14 -39.44 11.80 -33.77
N GLU A 15 -39.65 11.42 -35.03
CA GLU A 15 -38.80 10.50 -35.81
C GLU A 15 -37.30 10.88 -35.79
N ASP A 16 -36.99 12.17 -35.56
CA ASP A 16 -35.62 12.68 -35.46
C ASP A 16 -34.90 12.33 -34.13
N GLY A 17 -35.64 12.15 -33.03
CA GLY A 17 -35.08 11.92 -31.69
C GLY A 17 -34.61 10.49 -31.45
N SER A 18 -35.33 9.53 -32.00
CA SER A 18 -34.97 8.10 -32.01
C SER A 18 -33.80 7.83 -32.97
N ALA A 19 -33.75 8.49 -34.12
CA ALA A 19 -32.64 8.40 -35.06
C ALA A 19 -31.31 8.87 -34.45
N LEU A 20 -31.31 9.97 -33.68
CA LEU A 20 -30.09 10.52 -33.06
C LEU A 20 -29.52 9.60 -31.96
N LEU A 21 -30.39 8.93 -31.19
CA LEU A 21 -30.01 7.94 -30.18
C LEU A 21 -29.42 6.67 -30.81
N VAL A 22 -29.98 6.22 -31.93
CA VAL A 22 -29.44 5.10 -32.70
C VAL A 22 -28.06 5.44 -33.26
N VAL A 23 -27.89 6.63 -33.84
CA VAL A 23 -26.59 7.10 -34.37
C VAL A 23 -25.53 7.20 -33.27
N LEU A 24 -25.89 7.73 -32.09
CA LEU A 24 -24.96 7.80 -30.95
C LEU A 24 -24.58 6.40 -30.44
N GLY A 25 -25.53 5.47 -30.40
CA GLY A 25 -25.28 4.07 -30.08
C GLY A 25 -24.32 3.39 -31.07
N VAL A 26 -24.47 3.68 -32.37
CA VAL A 26 -23.58 3.16 -33.42
C VAL A 26 -22.17 3.73 -33.30
N ILE A 27 -22.02 5.02 -32.97
CA ILE A 27 -20.70 5.64 -32.79
C ILE A 27 -19.95 5.04 -31.58
N ILE A 28 -20.65 4.82 -30.46
CA ILE A 28 -20.06 4.19 -29.27
C ILE A 28 -19.66 2.74 -29.58
N LEU A 29 -20.51 2.00 -30.30
CA LEU A 29 -20.20 0.63 -30.73
C LEU A 29 -18.96 0.59 -31.62
N LEU A 30 -18.83 1.51 -32.59
CA LEU A 30 -17.66 1.62 -33.46
C LEU A 30 -16.37 1.90 -32.67
N PHE A 31 -16.43 2.77 -31.66
CA PHE A 31 -15.27 3.07 -30.81
C PHE A 31 -14.82 1.86 -29.98
N VAL A 32 -15.76 1.09 -29.44
CA VAL A 32 -15.47 -0.15 -28.70
C VAL A 32 -14.86 -1.21 -29.63
N ILE A 33 -15.37 -1.32 -30.86
CA ILE A 33 -14.81 -2.23 -31.88
C ILE A 33 -13.36 -1.83 -32.23
N VAL A 34 -13.08 -0.54 -32.43
CA VAL A 34 -11.72 -0.06 -32.75
C VAL A 34 -10.73 -0.32 -31.61
N ILE A 35 -11.14 -0.09 -30.35
CA ILE A 35 -10.30 -0.40 -29.17
C ILE A 35 -10.06 -1.91 -29.06
N GLY A 36 -11.09 -2.73 -29.29
CA GLY A 36 -10.97 -4.18 -29.33
C GLY A 36 -9.99 -4.67 -30.40
N ILE A 37 -10.02 -4.08 -31.61
CA ILE A 37 -9.10 -4.38 -32.70
C ILE A 37 -7.65 -4.01 -32.32
N PHE A 38 -7.44 -2.87 -31.64
CA PHE A 38 -6.11 -2.43 -31.22
C PHE A 38 -5.49 -3.33 -30.15
N PHE A 39 -6.27 -3.76 -29.16
CA PHE A 39 -5.81 -4.73 -28.15
C PHE A 39 -5.54 -6.10 -28.76
N PHE A 40 -6.39 -6.55 -29.68
CA PHE A 40 -6.16 -7.78 -30.43
C PHE A 40 -4.88 -7.69 -31.27
N ALA A 41 -4.62 -6.57 -31.94
CA ALA A 41 -3.39 -6.35 -32.73
C ALA A 41 -2.11 -6.36 -31.88
N LEU A 42 -2.13 -5.77 -30.67
CA LEU A 42 -0.98 -5.77 -29.74
C LEU A 42 -0.68 -7.17 -29.17
N ASP A 43 -1.71 -7.94 -28.82
CA ASP A 43 -1.56 -9.35 -28.41
C ASP A 43 -1.05 -10.22 -29.58
N THR A 44 -1.56 -9.94 -30.79
CA THR A 44 -1.11 -10.61 -32.02
C THR A 44 0.37 -10.29 -32.31
N GLN A 45 0.84 -9.06 -32.13
CA GLN A 45 2.24 -8.67 -32.34
C GLN A 45 3.23 -9.40 -31.41
N LYS A 46 2.87 -9.57 -30.12
CA LYS A 46 3.69 -10.34 -29.17
C LYS A 46 3.73 -11.84 -29.51
N LYS A 47 2.62 -12.38 -30.01
CA LYS A 47 2.53 -13.77 -30.51
C LYS A 47 3.29 -13.96 -31.83
N ILE A 48 3.30 -12.97 -32.72
CA ILE A 48 4.06 -12.98 -33.99
C ILE A 48 5.58 -13.08 -33.73
N ALA A 49 6.12 -12.31 -32.78
CA ALA A 49 7.56 -12.35 -32.46
C ALA A 49 8.04 -13.70 -31.88
N LEU A 50 7.15 -14.48 -31.27
CA LEU A 50 7.41 -15.85 -30.78
C LEU A 50 7.19 -16.90 -31.89
N ALA A 51 6.25 -16.65 -32.80
CA ALA A 51 5.92 -17.51 -33.94
C ALA A 51 7.02 -17.57 -35.02
N ASP A 52 7.82 -16.51 -35.16
CA ASP A 52 8.94 -16.41 -36.13
C ASP A 52 10.09 -17.41 -35.90
N ARG A 53 10.11 -18.15 -34.76
CA ARG A 53 11.16 -19.15 -34.44
C ARG A 53 10.84 -20.59 -34.83
N TYR A 54 9.59 -20.92 -35.19
CA TYR A 54 9.15 -22.31 -35.40
C TYR A 54 9.01 -22.62 -36.90
N THR A 55 10.13 -22.93 -37.56
CA THR A 55 10.18 -23.17 -39.01
C THR A 55 9.90 -24.61 -39.40
N THR A 56 9.92 -25.57 -38.46
CA THR A 56 9.63 -26.99 -38.73
C THR A 56 8.45 -27.53 -37.90
N LEU A 57 7.77 -28.56 -38.43
CA LEU A 57 6.71 -29.30 -37.71
C LEU A 57 7.19 -29.86 -36.36
N LYS A 58 8.46 -30.27 -36.26
CA LYS A 58 9.05 -30.76 -35.01
C LYS A 58 9.13 -29.65 -33.96
N ASP A 59 9.49 -28.43 -34.37
CA ASP A 59 9.55 -27.29 -33.46
C ASP A 59 8.14 -26.87 -33.02
N ALA A 60 7.16 -26.91 -33.93
CA ALA A 60 5.76 -26.65 -33.61
C ALA A 60 5.18 -27.67 -32.61
N LYS A 61 5.50 -28.97 -32.77
CA LYS A 61 5.12 -30.02 -31.80
C LYS A 61 5.81 -29.83 -30.45
N SER A 62 7.10 -29.47 -30.46
CA SER A 62 7.89 -29.24 -29.24
C SER A 62 7.37 -28.03 -28.48
N TYR A 63 7.06 -26.94 -29.18
CA TYR A 63 6.41 -25.75 -28.60
C TYR A 63 5.07 -26.09 -27.97
N ALA A 64 4.22 -26.82 -28.67
CA ALA A 64 2.91 -27.20 -28.16
C ALA A 64 3.02 -28.08 -26.90
N LEU A 65 3.99 -29.00 -26.82
CA LEU A 65 4.26 -29.80 -25.63
C LEU A 65 4.82 -28.96 -24.47
N GLU A 66 5.71 -28.01 -24.73
CA GLU A 66 6.30 -27.16 -23.69
C GLU A 66 5.28 -26.16 -23.11
N GLU A 67 4.41 -25.61 -23.96
CA GLU A 67 3.27 -24.80 -23.55
C GLU A 67 2.27 -25.64 -22.74
N SER A 68 2.07 -26.91 -23.13
CA SER A 68 1.24 -27.87 -22.39
C SER A 68 1.80 -28.13 -20.99
N LYS A 69 3.10 -28.46 -20.90
CA LYS A 69 3.80 -28.62 -19.62
C LYS A 69 3.59 -27.38 -18.75
N THR A 70 3.82 -26.18 -19.27
CA THR A 70 3.73 -24.94 -18.50
C THR A 70 2.32 -24.72 -17.95
N ARG A 71 1.29 -24.84 -18.80
CA ARG A 71 -0.10 -24.59 -18.37
C ARG A 71 -0.65 -25.67 -17.45
N VAL A 72 -0.32 -26.93 -17.71
CA VAL A 72 -0.74 -28.05 -16.85
C VAL A 72 -0.01 -27.98 -15.50
N SER A 73 1.30 -27.66 -15.49
CA SER A 73 2.06 -27.45 -14.25
C SER A 73 1.48 -26.32 -13.42
N ASN A 74 1.18 -25.16 -14.02
CA ASN A 74 0.57 -24.03 -13.31
C ASN A 74 -0.80 -24.37 -12.71
N TYR A 75 -1.59 -25.20 -13.40
CA TYR A 75 -2.84 -25.72 -12.84
C TYR A 75 -2.57 -26.59 -11.61
N PHE A 76 -1.61 -27.51 -11.69
CA PHE A 76 -1.26 -28.38 -10.56
C PHE A 76 -0.57 -27.64 -9.42
N ASP A 77 0.25 -26.61 -9.67
CA ASP A 77 0.79 -25.74 -8.63
C ASP A 77 -0.32 -25.15 -7.75
N LYS A 78 -1.46 -24.80 -8.37
CA LYS A 78 -2.63 -24.28 -7.67
C LYS A 78 -3.44 -25.38 -6.97
N GLU A 79 -3.73 -26.48 -7.64
CA GLU A 79 -4.61 -27.53 -7.10
C GLU A 79 -3.90 -28.45 -6.10
N ILE A 80 -2.61 -28.77 -6.29
CA ILE A 80 -1.82 -29.58 -5.35
C ILE A 80 -1.67 -28.86 -4.01
N ARG A 81 -1.48 -27.53 -4.01
CA ARG A 81 -1.49 -26.74 -2.78
C ARG A 81 -2.82 -26.88 -2.02
N LYS A 82 -3.95 -26.99 -2.72
CA LYS A 82 -5.24 -27.24 -2.07
C LYS A 82 -5.35 -28.68 -1.57
N ILE A 83 -5.00 -29.66 -2.41
CA ILE A 83 -5.05 -31.09 -2.07
C ILE A 83 -4.22 -31.39 -0.82
N ILE A 84 -2.98 -30.86 -0.74
CA ILE A 84 -2.09 -31.08 0.42
C ILE A 84 -2.68 -30.49 1.72
N ASN A 85 -3.46 -29.42 1.61
CA ASN A 85 -4.16 -28.81 2.74
C ASN A 85 -5.49 -29.51 3.08
N GLU A 86 -6.16 -30.14 2.11
CA GLU A 86 -7.41 -30.89 2.31
C GLU A 86 -7.17 -32.31 2.86
N VAL A 87 -6.07 -32.97 2.45
CA VAL A 87 -5.77 -34.35 2.87
C VAL A 87 -5.19 -34.32 4.28
N GLY A 88 -5.99 -34.69 5.28
CA GLY A 88 -5.61 -34.68 6.70
C GLY A 88 -4.32 -35.43 7.05
N ASN A 89 -3.91 -36.43 6.25
CA ASN A 89 -2.59 -37.07 6.33
C ASN A 89 -2.01 -37.33 4.92
N PRO A 90 -1.15 -36.45 4.38
CA PRO A 90 -0.66 -36.54 3.01
C PRO A 90 0.49 -37.56 2.83
N SER A 91 0.91 -38.23 3.92
CA SER A 91 1.71 -39.46 3.83
C SER A 91 0.90 -40.65 3.34
N ASP A 92 -0.44 -40.60 3.46
CA ASP A 92 -1.34 -41.61 2.89
C ASP A 92 -1.44 -41.42 1.36
N ASN A 93 -0.71 -42.28 0.64
CA ASN A 93 -0.72 -42.32 -0.81
C ASN A 93 -2.14 -42.43 -1.36
N ASN A 94 -3.03 -43.21 -0.74
CA ASN A 94 -4.35 -43.50 -1.29
C ASN A 94 -5.25 -42.26 -1.28
N LEU A 95 -5.18 -41.45 -0.22
CA LEU A 95 -5.96 -40.20 -0.12
C LEU A 95 -5.48 -39.13 -1.11
N VAL A 96 -4.16 -38.96 -1.23
CA VAL A 96 -3.56 -38.03 -2.20
C VAL A 96 -3.87 -38.48 -3.63
N ILE A 97 -3.71 -39.78 -3.93
CA ILE A 97 -4.07 -40.38 -5.22
C ILE A 97 -5.54 -40.11 -5.56
N ALA A 98 -6.46 -40.37 -4.62
CA ALA A 98 -7.89 -40.17 -4.85
C ALA A 98 -8.21 -38.71 -5.22
N LYS A 99 -7.62 -37.75 -4.51
CA LYS A 99 -7.83 -36.32 -4.73
C LYS A 99 -7.17 -35.79 -6.00
N VAL A 100 -5.96 -36.24 -6.32
CA VAL A 100 -5.28 -35.93 -7.58
C VAL A 100 -6.10 -36.48 -8.75
N ASN A 101 -6.57 -37.72 -8.66
CA ASN A 101 -7.44 -38.33 -9.68
C ASN A 101 -8.78 -37.62 -9.81
N GLU A 102 -9.37 -37.13 -8.71
CA GLU A 102 -10.58 -36.28 -8.75
C GLU A 102 -10.34 -35.02 -9.59
N LYS A 103 -9.23 -34.30 -9.35
CA LYS A 103 -8.90 -33.08 -10.11
C LYS A 103 -8.56 -33.37 -11.56
N ILE A 104 -7.80 -34.42 -11.83
CA ILE A 104 -7.49 -34.83 -13.20
C ILE A 104 -8.77 -35.19 -13.95
N LYS A 105 -9.73 -35.90 -13.32
CA LYS A 105 -11.05 -36.17 -13.92
C LYS A 105 -11.79 -34.90 -14.34
N THR A 106 -11.63 -33.79 -13.62
CA THR A 106 -12.20 -32.49 -14.04
C THR A 106 -11.52 -31.90 -15.27
N LEU A 107 -10.26 -32.29 -15.53
CA LEU A 107 -9.46 -31.96 -16.70
C LEU A 107 -9.45 -33.06 -17.77
N CYS A 108 -10.12 -34.18 -17.55
CA CYS A 108 -10.06 -35.32 -18.45
C CYS A 108 -10.75 -35.04 -19.75
N ILE A 109 -9.98 -35.16 -20.82
CA ILE A 109 -10.30 -34.54 -22.09
C ILE A 109 -10.00 -35.49 -23.26
N ILE A 110 -9.40 -36.64 -22.98
CA ILE A 110 -9.08 -37.68 -23.98
C ILE A 110 -10.11 -38.80 -23.86
N ALA A 111 -10.78 -39.11 -24.96
CA ALA A 111 -11.70 -40.24 -25.06
C ALA A 111 -10.94 -41.58 -24.99
N THR A 112 -11.62 -42.68 -24.68
CA THR A 112 -11.03 -44.04 -24.68
C THR A 112 -10.43 -44.43 -26.04
N SER A 113 -10.82 -43.75 -27.13
CA SER A 113 -10.27 -43.87 -28.48
C SER A 113 -8.89 -43.22 -28.66
N GLY A 114 -8.39 -42.48 -27.67
CA GLY A 114 -7.13 -41.74 -27.72
C GLY A 114 -7.21 -40.39 -28.45
N GLU A 115 -8.42 -39.91 -28.76
CA GLU A 115 -8.67 -38.60 -29.38
C GLU A 115 -9.11 -37.56 -28.33
N ILE A 116 -8.84 -36.28 -28.62
CA ILE A 116 -9.20 -35.16 -27.73
C ILE A 116 -10.69 -34.80 -27.91
N ASP A 117 -11.51 -35.14 -26.91
CA ASP A 117 -12.96 -34.85 -26.86
C ASP A 117 -13.25 -33.37 -26.53
N ARG A 118 -12.53 -32.79 -25.55
CA ARG A 118 -12.70 -31.38 -25.12
C ARG A 118 -11.39 -30.69 -24.75
N SER A 119 -10.70 -29.98 -25.63
CA SER A 119 -9.37 -29.39 -25.34
C SER A 119 -9.21 -28.69 -23.97
N PHE A 120 -8.16 -29.00 -23.21
CA PHE A 120 -7.79 -28.30 -21.96
C PHE A 120 -7.47 -26.84 -22.25
N PHE A 121 -6.69 -26.65 -23.31
CA PHE A 121 -6.57 -25.41 -24.03
C PHE A 121 -6.26 -25.71 -25.49
N SER A 122 -6.45 -24.69 -26.32
CA SER A 122 -6.10 -24.70 -27.73
C SER A 122 -5.36 -23.42 -28.08
N SER A 123 -4.58 -23.48 -29.14
CA SER A 123 -4.00 -22.30 -29.78
C SER A 123 -4.38 -22.32 -31.25
N GLU A 124 -4.85 -21.17 -31.72
CA GLU A 124 -5.15 -20.95 -33.13
C GLU A 124 -4.07 -20.05 -33.74
N GLN A 125 -3.64 -20.37 -34.96
CA GLN A 125 -2.77 -19.53 -35.80
C GLN A 125 -1.38 -19.21 -35.19
N PHE A 126 -0.50 -20.21 -35.14
CA PHE A 126 0.92 -20.03 -34.75
C PHE A 126 1.88 -20.64 -35.78
N GLY A 127 3.18 -20.34 -35.64
CA GLY A 127 4.20 -20.59 -36.66
C GLY A 127 4.37 -19.40 -37.62
N ALA A 128 5.50 -19.34 -38.32
CA ALA A 128 5.91 -18.18 -39.13
C ALA A 128 4.86 -17.73 -40.17
N ASN A 129 4.10 -18.68 -40.73
CA ASN A 129 3.02 -18.43 -41.70
C ASN A 129 1.62 -18.60 -41.09
N LYS A 130 1.51 -18.63 -39.76
CA LYS A 130 0.27 -18.94 -39.02
C LYS A 130 -0.37 -20.27 -39.45
N GLN A 131 0.46 -21.21 -39.89
CA GLN A 131 0.05 -22.46 -40.52
C GLN A 131 -0.35 -23.54 -39.51
N TYR A 132 -0.06 -23.38 -38.22
CA TYR A 132 -0.33 -24.38 -37.20
C TYR A 132 -1.49 -23.99 -36.28
N GLN A 133 -2.22 -25.00 -35.83
CA GLN A 133 -3.20 -24.96 -34.73
C GLN A 133 -2.97 -26.18 -33.85
N PHE A 134 -3.19 -26.10 -32.54
CA PHE A 134 -3.12 -27.29 -31.69
C PHE A 134 -4.16 -27.30 -30.58
N LYS A 135 -4.50 -28.52 -30.16
CA LYS A 135 -5.36 -28.82 -29.01
C LYS A 135 -4.60 -29.75 -28.07
N VAL A 136 -4.83 -29.58 -26.78
CA VAL A 136 -4.15 -30.35 -25.73
C VAL A 136 -5.18 -31.12 -24.91
N GLY A 137 -4.91 -32.40 -24.70
CA GLY A 137 -5.67 -33.28 -23.84
C GLY A 137 -4.81 -33.85 -22.70
N VAL A 138 -5.47 -34.06 -21.56
CA VAL A 138 -4.89 -34.69 -20.36
C VAL A 138 -5.65 -35.98 -20.08
N ALA A 139 -4.92 -37.07 -19.85
CA ALA A 139 -5.51 -38.38 -19.59
C ALA A 139 -5.83 -38.60 -18.09
N PRO A 140 -6.87 -39.39 -17.74
CA PRO A 140 -7.29 -39.64 -16.36
C PRO A 140 -6.32 -40.40 -15.48
N ASN A 141 -5.40 -41.14 -16.08
CA ASN A 141 -4.60 -42.17 -15.43
C ASN A 141 -3.23 -41.64 -14.98
N ALA A 142 -3.21 -40.59 -14.16
CA ALA A 142 -1.95 -40.18 -13.57
C ALA A 142 -1.45 -41.21 -12.57
N LEU A 143 -0.14 -41.46 -12.62
CA LEU A 143 0.56 -42.29 -11.66
C LEU A 143 1.11 -41.38 -10.56
N VAL A 144 0.81 -41.68 -9.29
CA VAL A 144 1.36 -40.94 -8.14
C VAL A 144 2.20 -41.89 -7.31
N GLU A 145 3.48 -41.55 -7.15
CA GLU A 145 4.46 -42.36 -6.44
C GLU A 145 5.15 -41.52 -5.35
N ALA A 146 5.83 -42.19 -4.42
CA ALA A 146 6.71 -41.51 -3.49
C ALA A 146 7.84 -40.81 -4.27
N GLY A 147 8.04 -39.53 -3.99
CA GLY A 147 9.13 -38.74 -4.56
C GLY A 147 10.37 -38.80 -3.67
N GLN A 148 11.52 -38.47 -4.25
CA GLN A 148 12.74 -38.25 -3.48
C GLN A 148 12.66 -36.88 -2.78
N VAL A 149 13.07 -36.82 -1.52
CA VAL A 149 13.22 -35.55 -0.77
C VAL A 149 14.57 -34.95 -1.14
N TYR A 150 14.57 -33.67 -1.49
CA TYR A 150 15.78 -32.92 -1.82
C TYR A 150 15.95 -31.79 -0.80
N SER A 151 17.19 -31.50 -0.47
CA SER A 151 17.60 -30.35 0.33
C SER A 151 18.47 -29.42 -0.50
N ASN A 152 18.53 -28.15 -0.12
CA ASN A 152 19.44 -27.21 -0.76
C ASN A 152 20.89 -27.60 -0.40
N ALA A 153 21.73 -27.84 -1.40
CA ALA A 153 23.14 -28.16 -1.21
C ALA A 153 23.93 -26.90 -0.84
N GLU A 154 24.98 -27.04 -0.02
CA GLU A 154 25.85 -25.91 0.38
C GLU A 154 26.47 -25.16 -0.82
N THR A 155 26.65 -25.85 -1.95
CA THR A 155 27.19 -25.29 -3.20
C THR A 155 26.14 -24.63 -4.09
N GLY A 156 24.88 -24.56 -3.65
CA GLY A 156 23.73 -24.13 -4.45
C GLY A 156 23.14 -25.25 -5.31
N GLY A 157 21.81 -25.23 -5.43
CA GLY A 157 21.03 -26.26 -6.14
C GLY A 157 20.43 -27.31 -5.20
N TRP A 158 19.48 -28.10 -5.72
CA TRP A 158 18.81 -29.14 -4.94
C TRP A 158 19.50 -30.49 -5.12
N SER A 159 19.96 -31.10 -4.04
CA SER A 159 20.51 -32.47 -4.04
C SER A 159 19.62 -33.41 -3.23
N ALA A 160 19.62 -34.69 -3.59
CA ALA A 160 18.83 -35.69 -2.86
C ALA A 160 19.32 -35.76 -1.41
N SER A 161 18.41 -35.56 -0.45
CA SER A 161 18.78 -35.62 0.96
C SER A 161 18.96 -37.09 1.39
N PRO A 162 20.11 -37.48 1.95
CA PRO A 162 20.33 -38.82 2.47
C PRO A 162 19.57 -39.08 3.80
N SER A 163 19.05 -38.03 4.44
CA SER A 163 18.19 -38.14 5.63
C SER A 163 16.90 -37.33 5.40
N ALA A 164 15.80 -38.04 5.12
CA ALA A 164 14.50 -37.40 5.09
C ALA A 164 14.11 -37.03 6.53
N ASN A 165 13.94 -35.73 6.80
CA ASN A 165 13.29 -35.27 8.02
C ASN A 165 11.87 -35.90 8.08
N SER A 166 11.41 -36.36 9.24
CA SER A 166 10.11 -37.02 9.41
C SER A 166 8.91 -36.14 9.03
N LEU A 167 9.13 -34.84 8.87
CA LEU A 167 8.12 -33.84 8.50
C LEU A 167 8.13 -33.48 7.01
N GLN A 168 9.10 -33.94 6.22
CA GLN A 168 9.17 -33.63 4.79
C GLN A 168 8.70 -34.79 3.94
N PHE A 169 7.82 -34.49 2.98
CA PHE A 169 7.22 -35.48 2.10
C PHE A 169 7.39 -35.03 0.66
N ALA A 170 7.63 -35.97 -0.23
CA ALA A 170 7.68 -35.73 -1.66
C ALA A 170 6.82 -36.73 -2.42
N LYS A 171 6.21 -36.28 -3.52
CA LYS A 171 5.49 -37.12 -4.48
C LYS A 171 5.93 -36.79 -5.89
N ARG A 172 5.97 -37.84 -6.70
CA ARG A 172 6.12 -37.76 -8.15
C ARG A 172 4.78 -38.10 -8.78
N ILE A 173 4.24 -37.17 -9.56
CA ILE A 173 2.95 -37.30 -10.25
C ILE A 173 3.24 -37.32 -11.75
N THR A 174 2.96 -38.42 -12.41
CA THR A 174 3.20 -38.60 -13.85
C THR A 174 1.87 -38.57 -14.59
N ILE A 175 1.71 -37.58 -15.46
CA ILE A 175 0.44 -37.23 -16.12
C ILE A 175 0.59 -37.37 -17.63
N PRO A 176 -0.19 -38.22 -18.30
CA PRO A 176 -0.13 -38.32 -19.76
C PRO A 176 -0.76 -37.09 -20.43
N ILE A 177 0.00 -36.46 -21.33
CA ILE A 177 -0.42 -35.32 -22.15
C ILE A 177 -0.40 -35.74 -23.62
N VAL A 178 -1.47 -35.40 -24.34
CA VAL A 178 -1.57 -35.58 -25.80
C VAL A 178 -1.84 -34.23 -26.45
N VAL A 179 -1.10 -33.95 -27.51
CA VAL A 179 -1.26 -32.77 -28.35
C VAL A 179 -1.70 -33.23 -29.72
N GLU A 180 -2.81 -32.71 -30.20
CA GLU A 180 -3.23 -32.79 -31.59
C GLU A 180 -2.89 -31.48 -32.28
N LEU A 181 -2.06 -31.55 -33.32
CA LEU A 181 -1.60 -30.40 -34.08
C LEU A 181 -2.12 -30.49 -35.52
N GLN A 182 -2.70 -29.42 -36.02
CA GLN A 182 -3.22 -29.29 -37.36
C GLN A 182 -2.33 -28.33 -38.14
N GLU A 183 -1.73 -28.81 -39.23
CA GLU A 183 -0.96 -28.01 -40.19
C GLU A 183 -1.84 -27.72 -41.41
N LYS A 184 -2.01 -26.43 -41.73
CA LYS A 184 -2.62 -25.98 -42.97
C LYS A 184 -1.53 -25.78 -44.01
N LYS A 185 -1.48 -26.67 -44.99
CA LYS A 185 -0.59 -26.57 -46.14
C LYS A 185 -1.47 -26.50 -47.39
N ASP A 186 -1.50 -25.33 -48.00
CA ASP A 186 -2.42 -24.98 -49.08
C ASP A 186 -3.90 -25.13 -48.67
N ALA A 187 -4.78 -25.58 -49.57
CA ALA A 187 -6.20 -25.84 -49.28
C ALA A 187 -6.44 -27.13 -48.44
N THR A 188 -5.38 -27.83 -48.04
CA THR A 188 -5.45 -29.12 -47.33
C THR A 188 -4.98 -28.99 -45.88
N SER A 189 -5.68 -29.69 -44.99
CA SER A 189 -5.36 -29.72 -43.56
C SER A 189 -4.84 -31.09 -43.17
N ILE A 190 -3.63 -31.16 -42.64
CA ILE A 190 -3.01 -32.40 -42.17
C ILE A 190 -3.01 -32.41 -40.64
N LYS A 191 -3.44 -33.52 -40.03
CA LYS A 191 -3.42 -33.71 -38.57
C LYS A 191 -2.16 -34.48 -38.17
N HIS A 192 -1.57 -34.03 -37.08
CA HIS A 192 -0.40 -34.61 -36.44
C HIS A 192 -0.68 -34.78 -34.95
N SER A 193 0.06 -35.66 -34.30
CA SER A 193 0.01 -35.78 -32.84
C SER A 193 1.41 -35.78 -32.24
N ALA A 194 1.47 -35.40 -30.98
CA ALA A 194 2.61 -35.63 -30.10
C ALA A 194 2.06 -36.03 -28.73
N SER A 195 2.76 -36.92 -28.05
CA SER A 195 2.40 -37.32 -26.68
C SER A 195 3.62 -37.34 -25.81
N SER A 196 3.43 -37.11 -24.52
CA SER A 196 4.49 -37.18 -23.53
C SER A 196 3.88 -37.29 -22.14
N HIS A 197 4.67 -37.71 -21.16
CA HIS A 197 4.27 -37.68 -19.77
C HIS A 197 4.86 -36.45 -19.09
N LEU A 198 3.98 -35.61 -18.53
CA LEU A 198 4.39 -34.58 -17.59
C LEU A 198 4.69 -35.23 -16.26
N VAL A 199 5.94 -35.21 -15.84
CA VAL A 199 6.30 -35.51 -14.46
C VAL A 199 6.25 -34.21 -13.69
N TYR A 200 5.43 -34.19 -12.64
CA TYR A 200 5.30 -33.12 -11.68
C TYR A 200 5.72 -33.67 -10.31
N GLU A 201 6.86 -33.22 -9.83
CA GLU A 201 7.37 -33.51 -8.51
C GLU A 201 7.00 -32.37 -7.56
N VAL A 202 6.50 -32.73 -6.40
CA VAL A 202 6.19 -31.78 -5.34
C VAL A 202 6.78 -32.29 -4.04
N GLN A 203 7.43 -31.39 -3.30
CA GLN A 203 7.87 -31.65 -1.94
C GLN A 203 7.28 -30.58 -1.05
N TRP A 204 6.82 -31.00 0.12
CA TRP A 204 6.22 -30.15 1.12
C TRP A 204 6.69 -30.57 2.50
N GLU A 205 6.48 -29.67 3.45
CA GLU A 205 6.78 -29.90 4.86
C GLU A 205 5.50 -29.79 5.67
N GLU A 206 5.27 -30.79 6.51
CA GLU A 206 4.30 -30.71 7.58
C GLU A 206 4.89 -29.86 8.70
N LYS A 207 4.53 -28.57 8.69
CA LYS A 207 4.80 -27.72 9.85
C LYS A 207 3.97 -28.22 11.01
N THR A 208 4.61 -28.74 12.05
CA THR A 208 4.11 -28.56 13.42
C THR A 208 4.50 -27.14 13.82
N THR A 209 3.69 -26.14 13.43
CA THR A 209 3.73 -24.79 14.02
C THR A 209 2.65 -23.87 13.48
N THR A 210 2.09 -23.10 14.41
CA THR A 210 1.42 -21.80 14.27
C THR A 210 1.91 -20.95 13.09
N ARG A 211 0.96 -20.32 12.37
CA ARG A 211 1.14 -19.48 11.16
C ARG A 211 2.44 -18.66 11.15
N PRO A 212 3.21 -18.67 10.05
CA PRO A 212 3.98 -17.50 9.64
C PRO A 212 3.04 -16.48 8.97
N ILE A 213 3.14 -15.21 9.35
CA ILE A 213 2.85 -14.11 8.44
C ILE A 213 3.79 -14.30 7.25
N ASN A 214 3.34 -14.05 6.03
CA ASN A 214 4.17 -14.25 4.84
C ASN A 214 5.32 -13.23 4.87
N ASN A 215 6.45 -13.57 5.50
CA ASN A 215 7.57 -12.67 5.80
C ASN A 215 8.05 -11.89 4.57
N ALA A 216 8.04 -12.50 3.38
CA ALA A 216 8.40 -11.81 2.13
C ALA A 216 7.47 -10.62 1.80
N ALA A 217 6.15 -10.78 1.97
CA ALA A 217 5.20 -9.70 1.72
C ALA A 217 5.25 -8.60 2.79
N GLU A 218 5.63 -8.94 4.02
CA GLU A 218 5.92 -7.99 5.09
C GLU A 218 7.17 -7.16 4.79
N ILE A 219 8.28 -7.82 4.43
CA ILE A 219 9.55 -7.19 4.07
C ILE A 219 9.34 -6.26 2.87
N GLU A 220 8.68 -6.74 1.81
CA GLU A 220 8.39 -5.91 0.62
C GLU A 220 7.54 -4.68 0.97
N LYS A 221 6.57 -4.81 1.89
CA LYS A 221 5.76 -3.68 2.39
C LYS A 221 6.59 -2.69 3.17
N LEU A 222 7.40 -3.16 4.12
CA LEU A 222 8.26 -2.31 4.91
C LEU A 222 9.33 -1.62 4.06
N ASP A 223 9.96 -2.33 3.14
CA ASP A 223 10.94 -1.77 2.21
C ASP A 223 10.31 -0.76 1.25
N THR A 224 9.09 -1.02 0.78
CA THR A 224 8.33 -0.06 -0.04
C THR A 224 7.97 1.18 0.79
N TRP A 225 7.57 1.00 2.06
CA TRP A 225 7.13 2.08 2.93
C TRP A 225 8.28 2.92 3.52
N ARG A 226 9.46 2.33 3.73
CA ARG A 226 10.68 2.97 4.26
C ARG A 226 11.15 4.19 3.48
N ASN A 227 10.87 4.23 2.17
CA ASN A 227 11.54 5.18 1.28
C ASN A 227 10.70 6.43 0.99
N ILE A 228 11.27 7.60 1.29
CA ILE A 228 10.74 8.91 0.88
C ILE A 228 11.74 9.73 0.01
N PHE A 229 11.87 9.37 -1.28
CA PHE A 229 12.47 10.12 -2.44
C PHE A 229 13.98 10.12 -2.71
N TYR A 230 14.53 10.20 -3.96
CA TYR A 230 14.09 10.75 -5.28
C TYR A 230 13.60 9.77 -6.38
N ASN A 231 12.71 10.28 -7.25
CA ASN A 231 12.52 10.00 -8.70
C ASN A 231 13.33 8.84 -9.32
N HIS A 232 13.02 7.60 -8.96
CA HIS A 232 12.87 6.56 -9.95
C HIS A 232 11.71 5.71 -9.49
N TYR A 233 10.79 5.47 -10.42
CA TYR A 233 9.69 4.55 -10.27
C TYR A 233 10.19 3.22 -9.67
N THR A 234 10.12 3.05 -8.34
CA THR A 234 9.45 1.86 -7.85
C THR A 234 8.00 2.09 -8.24
N ASN A 235 7.70 1.91 -9.53
CA ASN A 235 6.38 1.44 -9.93
C ASN A 235 6.07 0.37 -8.91
N GLY A 236 4.89 0.39 -8.29
CA GLY A 236 4.50 -0.65 -7.35
C GLY A 236 4.38 -1.99 -8.09
N GLU A 237 5.50 -2.51 -8.58
CA GLU A 237 5.74 -3.75 -9.31
C GLU A 237 5.25 -4.92 -8.45
N ASN A 238 5.19 -4.72 -7.13
CA ASN A 238 4.72 -5.68 -6.15
C ASN A 238 3.32 -5.41 -5.60
N GLY A 239 2.55 -4.44 -6.12
CA GLY A 239 1.20 -4.22 -5.61
C GLY A 239 1.08 -3.30 -4.39
N LEU A 240 2.11 -2.52 -4.01
CA LEU A 240 2.17 -1.74 -2.77
C LEU A 240 2.34 -0.22 -2.99
N ILE A 241 1.84 0.61 -2.06
CA ILE A 241 2.03 2.09 -2.05
C ILE A 241 3.22 2.47 -1.18
N SER A 242 4.10 3.37 -1.64
CA SER A 242 5.20 3.91 -0.84
C SER A 242 4.77 5.14 -0.03
N ALA A 243 5.50 5.46 1.05
CA ALA A 243 5.22 6.64 1.88
C ALA A 243 5.31 7.95 1.08
N ASP A 244 6.24 8.01 0.12
CA ASP A 244 6.30 9.12 -0.82
C ASP A 244 5.05 9.19 -1.72
N THR A 245 4.67 8.09 -2.36
CA THR A 245 3.49 8.07 -3.24
C THR A 245 2.23 8.48 -2.48
N TRP A 246 2.07 7.96 -1.26
CA TRP A 246 0.96 8.29 -0.37
C TRP A 246 0.94 9.80 -0.05
N THR A 247 2.09 10.36 0.32
CA THR A 247 2.24 11.77 0.67
C THR A 247 1.97 12.69 -0.53
N ARG A 248 2.51 12.33 -1.71
CA ARG A 248 2.27 13.06 -2.96
C ARG A 248 0.82 13.02 -3.39
N LEU A 249 0.14 11.88 -3.27
CA LEU A 249 -1.29 11.78 -3.62
C LEU A 249 -2.16 12.66 -2.72
N LEU A 250 -1.90 12.67 -1.41
CA LEU A 250 -2.61 13.55 -0.48
C LEU A 250 -2.35 15.03 -0.81
N TYR A 251 -1.08 15.39 -1.07
CA TYR A 251 -0.71 16.75 -1.48
C TYR A 251 -1.32 17.14 -2.83
N ARG A 252 -1.36 16.23 -3.81
CA ARG A 252 -2.02 16.42 -5.10
C ARG A 252 -3.49 16.70 -4.92
N GLY A 253 -4.15 15.93 -4.05
CA GLY A 253 -5.54 16.16 -3.67
C GLY A 253 -5.78 17.57 -3.12
N TYR A 254 -4.85 18.08 -2.31
CA TYR A 254 -4.89 19.42 -1.73
C TYR A 254 -4.66 20.52 -2.78
N LYS A 255 -3.70 20.33 -3.70
CA LYS A 255 -3.38 21.32 -4.74
C LYS A 255 -4.28 21.24 -5.97
N TYR A 256 -5.13 20.22 -6.10
CA TYR A 256 -5.86 19.93 -7.33
C TYR A 256 -6.68 21.12 -7.84
N GLN A 257 -7.27 21.95 -6.96
CA GLN A 257 -8.00 23.18 -7.33
C GLN A 257 -7.31 24.47 -6.90
N ALA A 258 -5.99 24.47 -6.71
CA ALA A 258 -5.25 25.64 -6.20
C ALA A 258 -5.50 26.95 -6.98
N LYS A 259 -5.76 26.87 -8.29
CA LYS A 259 -6.04 28.04 -9.14
C LYS A 259 -7.48 28.55 -9.07
N ASN A 260 -8.42 27.76 -8.56
CA ASN A 260 -9.86 28.08 -8.54
C ASN A 260 -10.46 28.09 -7.12
N GLN A 261 -9.62 28.37 -6.12
CA GLN A 261 -10.06 28.50 -4.72
C GLN A 261 -10.84 29.80 -4.55
N LYS A 262 -11.94 29.75 -3.80
CA LYS A 262 -12.71 30.95 -3.41
C LYS A 262 -12.37 31.36 -1.98
N THR A 263 -12.32 32.65 -1.75
CA THR A 263 -12.22 33.19 -0.38
C THR A 263 -13.49 32.84 0.40
N PHE A 264 -13.32 32.44 1.66
CA PHE A 264 -14.41 32.19 2.59
C PHE A 264 -15.27 33.45 2.76
N ASP A 265 -16.57 33.32 2.52
CA ASP A 265 -17.53 34.42 2.58
C ASP A 265 -18.03 34.61 4.01
N GLY A 266 -17.33 35.45 4.78
CA GLY A 266 -17.71 35.77 6.15
C GLY A 266 -19.03 36.54 6.26
N THR A 267 -19.45 37.23 5.19
CA THR A 267 -20.73 37.97 5.19
C THR A 267 -21.88 36.98 5.09
N ALA A 268 -21.85 36.07 4.12
CA ALA A 268 -22.83 35.00 4.02
C ALA A 268 -22.82 34.12 5.27
N TYR A 269 -21.63 33.80 5.80
CA TYR A 269 -21.49 33.08 7.06
C TYR A 269 -22.29 33.76 8.17
N ASN A 270 -22.14 35.07 8.37
CA ASN A 270 -22.83 35.81 9.43
C ASN A 270 -24.35 35.83 9.31
N THR A 271 -24.89 35.75 8.09
CA THR A 271 -26.35 35.68 7.88
C THR A 271 -26.98 34.37 8.32
N VAL A 272 -26.19 33.29 8.45
CA VAL A 272 -26.71 31.99 8.91
C VAL A 272 -26.95 32.05 10.42
N PRO A 273 -28.11 31.59 10.94
CA PRO A 273 -28.36 31.55 12.38
C PRO A 273 -27.33 30.70 13.14
N LEU A 274 -27.12 31.03 14.43
CA LEU A 274 -26.27 30.24 15.33
C LEU A 274 -26.79 28.78 15.41
N GLY A 275 -25.86 27.82 15.50
CA GLY A 275 -26.18 26.39 15.58
C GLY A 275 -26.64 25.75 14.26
N GLN A 276 -26.74 26.51 13.16
CA GLN A 276 -27.06 25.95 11.84
C GLN A 276 -25.82 25.62 11.01
N ASN A 277 -26.03 24.85 9.94
CA ASN A 277 -24.99 24.47 8.99
C ASN A 277 -24.75 25.59 7.96
N PHE A 278 -23.53 26.13 7.95
CA PHE A 278 -23.05 26.93 6.84
C PHE A 278 -22.39 26.02 5.82
N VAL A 279 -23.02 25.88 4.65
CA VAL A 279 -22.54 25.06 3.54
C VAL A 279 -21.83 25.95 2.52
N PHE A 280 -20.61 25.59 2.14
CA PHE A 280 -19.80 26.37 1.21
C PHE A 280 -18.99 25.48 0.26
N GLY A 281 -18.37 26.10 -0.76
CA GLY A 281 -17.63 25.36 -1.81
C GLY A 281 -18.52 24.74 -2.91
N GLY A 282 -19.74 25.23 -3.11
CA GLY A 282 -20.73 24.60 -4.00
C GLY A 282 -20.53 24.78 -5.52
N LEU A 283 -21.27 23.95 -6.28
CA LEU A 283 -21.40 23.97 -7.74
C LEU A 283 -22.02 25.28 -8.25
N LYS A 284 -21.22 26.32 -8.50
CA LYS A 284 -21.67 27.45 -9.33
C LYS A 284 -21.28 27.14 -10.78
N ARG A 285 -22.28 26.88 -11.63
CA ARG A 285 -22.13 26.69 -13.10
C ARG A 285 -21.17 25.54 -13.48
N LYS A 286 -21.55 24.30 -13.09
CA LYS A 286 -20.96 23.01 -13.52
C LYS A 286 -19.59 22.62 -12.93
N SER A 287 -19.10 23.27 -11.87
CA SER A 287 -17.89 22.79 -11.19
C SER A 287 -17.80 23.15 -9.71
N LEU A 288 -17.22 22.24 -8.95
CA LEU A 288 -16.91 22.36 -7.53
C LEU A 288 -15.71 23.29 -7.32
N THR A 289 -15.65 24.00 -6.19
CA THR A 289 -14.52 24.89 -5.86
C THR A 289 -14.12 24.75 -4.41
N ASP A 290 -12.81 24.68 -4.17
CA ASP A 290 -12.23 24.77 -2.83
C ASP A 290 -12.53 26.12 -2.18
N THR A 291 -12.59 26.15 -0.85
CA THR A 291 -12.78 27.38 -0.08
C THR A 291 -11.61 27.63 0.85
N LYS A 292 -11.15 28.88 0.87
CA LYS A 292 -9.97 29.32 1.60
C LYS A 292 -10.32 30.40 2.61
N LEU A 293 -10.08 30.12 3.88
CA LEU A 293 -10.20 31.05 5.00
C LEU A 293 -8.82 31.66 5.31
N THR A 294 -8.74 32.98 5.32
CA THR A 294 -7.51 33.74 5.61
C THR A 294 -7.80 34.90 6.55
N ALA A 295 -6.78 35.53 7.13
CA ALA A 295 -6.97 36.71 7.98
C ALA A 295 -7.73 37.87 7.27
N ALA A 296 -7.62 37.95 5.94
CA ALA A 296 -8.31 38.95 5.11
C ALA A 296 -9.77 38.58 4.79
N SER A 297 -10.26 37.40 5.19
CA SER A 297 -11.66 37.01 5.00
C SER A 297 -12.55 37.97 5.77
N THR A 298 -13.25 38.83 5.03
CA THR A 298 -14.10 39.87 5.57
C THR A 298 -15.24 39.24 6.35
N ALA A 299 -15.38 39.64 7.61
CA ALA A 299 -16.54 39.42 8.48
C ALA A 299 -16.61 38.19 9.40
N ILE A 300 -15.56 37.40 9.67
CA ILE A 300 -15.62 36.54 10.89
C ILE A 300 -15.32 37.40 12.13
N PRO A 301 -16.17 37.39 13.18
CA PRO A 301 -15.89 38.14 14.41
C PRO A 301 -14.58 37.68 15.03
N ALA A 302 -13.79 38.64 15.50
CA ALA A 302 -12.60 38.36 16.28
C ALA A 302 -12.99 37.80 17.66
N ILE A 303 -12.15 36.93 18.21
CA ILE A 303 -12.32 36.34 19.55
C ILE A 303 -12.34 37.44 20.61
N SER A 304 -11.49 38.45 20.45
CA SER A 304 -11.49 39.66 21.27
C SER A 304 -10.87 40.84 20.51
N PRO A 305 -11.09 42.08 20.98
CA PRO A 305 -10.38 43.24 20.47
C PRO A 305 -8.85 43.16 20.61
N ALA A 306 -8.35 42.39 21.59
CA ALA A 306 -6.91 42.21 21.85
C ALA A 306 -6.26 41.14 20.95
N GLU A 307 -7.06 40.27 20.31
CA GLU A 307 -6.61 39.25 19.37
C GLU A 307 -7.38 39.37 18.03
N PRO A 308 -7.23 40.49 17.29
CA PRO A 308 -8.10 40.83 16.16
C PRO A 308 -7.98 39.88 14.94
N ASP A 309 -6.81 39.25 14.76
CA ASP A 309 -6.55 38.25 13.71
C ASP A 309 -7.14 36.88 14.02
N ASN A 310 -7.58 36.69 15.25
CA ASN A 310 -7.96 35.43 15.84
C ASN A 310 -9.49 35.31 15.76
N LYS A 311 -10.03 34.35 14.99
CA LYS A 311 -11.47 34.32 14.62
C LYS A 311 -12.27 33.24 15.33
N THR A 312 -13.52 33.53 15.70
CA THR A 312 -14.43 32.55 16.32
C THR A 312 -15.38 31.93 15.32
N LEU A 313 -15.37 30.59 15.25
CA LEU A 313 -16.37 29.82 14.53
C LEU A 313 -17.54 29.50 15.47
N THR A 314 -18.74 29.92 15.08
CA THR A 314 -19.99 29.79 15.84
C THR A 314 -21.03 28.84 15.22
N LYS A 315 -20.69 28.18 14.12
CA LYS A 315 -21.63 27.45 13.25
C LYS A 315 -20.95 26.23 12.65
N ASN A 316 -21.72 25.19 12.35
CA ASN A 316 -21.21 24.02 11.65
C ASN A 316 -20.77 24.43 10.25
N LEU A 317 -19.57 24.03 9.86
CA LEU A 317 -18.94 24.35 8.58
C LEU A 317 -18.91 23.11 7.70
N LEU A 318 -19.66 23.11 6.61
CA LEU A 318 -19.73 21.99 5.66
C LEU A 318 -19.18 22.41 4.29
N ALA A 319 -17.93 22.04 4.01
CA ALA A 319 -17.29 22.30 2.72
C ALA A 319 -17.57 21.17 1.73
N LYS A 320 -18.09 21.52 0.56
CA LYS A 320 -18.34 20.58 -0.55
C LYS A 320 -17.10 20.16 -1.33
N GLY A 321 -16.03 20.95 -1.24
CA GLY A 321 -14.70 20.61 -1.74
C GLY A 321 -13.69 20.56 -0.59
N SER A 322 -12.49 21.07 -0.82
CA SER A 322 -11.50 21.24 0.26
C SER A 322 -11.80 22.50 1.07
N PHE A 323 -11.53 22.45 2.37
CA PHE A 323 -11.52 23.60 3.24
C PHE A 323 -10.09 23.91 3.67
N ILE A 324 -9.61 25.10 3.32
CA ILE A 324 -8.22 25.51 3.50
C ILE A 324 -8.18 26.68 4.45
N ILE A 325 -7.54 26.49 5.60
CA ILE A 325 -7.30 27.51 6.61
C ILE A 325 -5.86 27.95 6.43
N GLN A 326 -5.65 29.17 5.95
CA GLN A 326 -4.32 29.66 5.61
C GLN A 326 -3.97 30.96 6.32
N ASP A 327 -2.79 31.00 6.95
CA ASP A 327 -2.20 32.22 7.54
C ASP A 327 -3.18 32.93 8.50
N ILE A 328 -3.92 32.17 9.32
CA ILE A 328 -4.91 32.70 10.28
C ILE A 328 -4.99 31.84 11.56
N GLY A 329 -5.13 32.51 12.70
CA GLY A 329 -5.53 31.89 13.96
C GLY A 329 -7.05 31.75 14.05
N LEU A 330 -7.52 30.54 14.35
CA LEU A 330 -8.93 30.26 14.64
C LEU A 330 -9.02 29.74 16.06
N VAL A 331 -10.01 30.23 16.82
CA VAL A 331 -10.49 29.58 18.04
C VAL A 331 -11.98 29.32 17.88
N GLY A 332 -12.33 28.09 17.53
CA GLY A 332 -13.66 27.59 17.85
C GLY A 332 -13.74 27.50 19.37
N ASN A 333 -14.73 28.11 20.01
CA ASN A 333 -14.96 27.96 21.45
C ASN A 333 -16.44 27.63 21.63
N LEU A 334 -16.85 26.49 21.09
CA LEU A 334 -18.21 25.99 21.16
C LEU A 334 -18.18 24.46 21.19
N PRO A 335 -18.81 23.82 22.19
CA PRO A 335 -18.99 22.38 22.23
C PRO A 335 -19.56 21.86 20.90
N ASP A 336 -18.89 20.86 20.33
CA ASP A 336 -19.39 20.04 19.22
C ASP A 336 -19.62 20.77 17.89
N THR A 337 -18.92 21.87 17.62
CA THR A 337 -18.98 22.48 16.27
C THR A 337 -18.39 21.52 15.24
N LEU A 338 -19.20 21.13 14.25
CA LEU A 338 -18.76 20.27 13.15
C LEU A 338 -18.03 21.11 12.09
N VAL A 339 -16.78 20.74 11.80
CA VAL A 339 -16.03 21.24 10.63
C VAL A 339 -15.77 20.07 9.71
N SER A 340 -16.51 19.98 8.61
CA SER A 340 -16.36 18.88 7.64
C SER A 340 -15.93 19.37 6.26
N ALA A 341 -15.02 18.64 5.63
CA ALA A 341 -14.69 18.79 4.22
C ALA A 341 -14.96 17.50 3.44
N ASP A 342 -15.66 17.62 2.31
CA ASP A 342 -15.95 16.47 1.45
C ASP A 342 -14.69 15.94 0.75
N ASN A 343 -13.62 16.75 0.65
CA ASN A 343 -12.29 16.35 0.15
C ASN A 343 -11.22 16.41 1.27
N ILE A 344 -10.50 17.53 1.37
CA ILE A 344 -9.38 17.74 2.30
C ILE A 344 -9.66 18.91 3.24
N LEU A 345 -9.31 18.74 4.51
CA LEU A 345 -9.15 19.85 5.44
C LEU A 345 -7.66 20.20 5.54
N ALA A 346 -7.29 21.39 5.09
CA ALA A 346 -5.90 21.83 5.08
C ALA A 346 -5.69 23.01 6.04
N ILE A 347 -4.63 22.95 6.84
CA ILE A 347 -4.19 24.01 7.75
C ILE A 347 -2.78 24.40 7.32
N THR A 348 -2.66 25.54 6.63
CA THR A 348 -1.40 25.98 6.03
C THR A 348 -1.00 27.39 6.44
N GLY A 349 0.26 27.76 6.23
CA GLY A 349 0.70 29.12 6.54
C GLY A 349 2.18 29.30 6.27
N SER A 350 2.52 30.30 5.47
CA SER A 350 3.87 30.53 4.95
C SER A 350 4.37 31.97 5.12
N ARG A 351 3.53 32.86 5.68
CA ARG A 351 3.82 34.31 5.73
C ARG A 351 3.69 34.92 7.12
N ARG A 352 2.71 34.48 7.90
CA ARG A 352 2.44 35.00 9.25
C ARG A 352 2.91 33.99 10.30
N LEU A 353 3.19 34.45 11.53
CA LEU A 353 3.61 33.58 12.65
C LEU A 353 2.47 33.27 13.63
N ASP A 354 1.23 33.59 13.25
CA ASP A 354 0.08 33.46 14.15
C ASP A 354 -0.23 31.97 14.43
N GLU A 355 -0.37 31.61 15.70
CA GLU A 355 -0.78 30.26 16.10
C GLU A 355 -2.24 30.00 15.71
N THR A 356 -2.58 28.75 15.39
CA THR A 356 -3.97 28.33 15.18
C THR A 356 -4.40 27.42 16.33
N ARG A 357 -5.55 27.66 16.96
CA ARG A 357 -6.01 26.88 18.12
C ARG A 357 -7.47 26.49 18.01
N PHE A 358 -7.74 25.30 17.48
CA PHE A 358 -9.08 24.73 17.53
C PHE A 358 -9.41 24.27 18.94
N LYS A 359 -10.57 24.66 19.46
CA LYS A 359 -11.06 24.18 20.75
C LYS A 359 -12.49 23.65 20.60
N ASP A 360 -12.77 22.52 21.22
CA ASP A 360 -14.10 21.88 21.24
C ASP A 360 -14.68 21.54 19.85
N ILE A 361 -13.83 21.23 18.86
CA ILE A 361 -14.25 20.99 17.47
C ILE A 361 -14.40 19.51 17.17
N TYR A 362 -15.46 19.16 16.43
CA TYR A 362 -15.54 17.89 15.73
C TYR A 362 -15.15 18.05 14.25
N GLY A 363 -13.92 17.64 13.89
CA GLY A 363 -13.38 17.73 12.55
C GLY A 363 -13.63 16.47 11.73
N LYS A 364 -13.96 16.62 10.44
CA LYS A 364 -14.08 15.49 9.50
C LYS A 364 -13.54 15.82 8.11
N ALA A 365 -12.78 14.90 7.50
CA ALA A 365 -12.41 14.98 6.09
C ALA A 365 -12.52 13.60 5.42
N ASN A 366 -13.07 13.51 4.21
CA ASN A 366 -13.25 12.22 3.54
C ASN A 366 -11.97 11.70 2.88
N THR A 367 -11.05 12.56 2.46
CA THR A 367 -9.78 12.18 1.82
C THR A 367 -8.59 12.33 2.77
N GLY A 368 -8.59 13.37 3.61
CA GLY A 368 -7.56 13.53 4.62
C GLY A 368 -7.40 14.94 5.15
N VAL A 369 -6.48 15.06 6.10
CA VAL A 369 -6.06 16.31 6.73
C VAL A 369 -4.61 16.59 6.37
N PHE A 370 -4.34 17.83 5.98
CA PHE A 370 -2.99 18.29 5.64
C PHE A 370 -2.61 19.49 6.50
N ILE A 371 -1.55 19.36 7.31
CA ILE A 371 -1.03 20.45 8.15
C ILE A 371 0.37 20.79 7.68
N SER A 372 0.59 22.03 7.25
CA SER A 372 1.88 22.50 6.70
C SER A 372 2.15 23.96 7.05
N ARG A 373 3.03 24.22 8.02
CA ARG A 373 3.17 25.54 8.66
C ARG A 373 4.63 25.97 8.88
N LEU A 374 5.00 27.21 8.54
CA LEU A 374 6.37 27.70 8.71
C LEU A 374 6.58 28.24 10.11
N ASN A 375 7.29 27.50 10.98
CA ASN A 375 7.54 27.90 12.38
C ASN A 375 6.26 28.30 13.16
N GLN A 376 5.10 27.72 12.84
CA GLN A 376 3.86 27.97 13.59
C GLN A 376 3.34 26.70 14.25
N LYS A 377 2.56 26.92 15.31
CA LYS A 377 1.87 25.88 16.07
C LYS A 377 0.39 25.81 15.68
N THR A 378 -0.07 24.60 15.42
CA THR A 378 -1.49 24.26 15.37
C THR A 378 -1.84 23.53 16.66
N THR A 379 -2.85 23.99 17.39
CA THR A 379 -3.33 23.35 18.61
C THR A 379 -4.76 22.84 18.38
N PHE A 380 -5.01 21.60 18.74
CA PHE A 380 -6.36 21.09 18.98
C PHE A 380 -6.52 20.89 20.48
N GLN A 381 -7.56 21.48 21.04
CA GLN A 381 -7.89 21.40 22.45
C GLN A 381 -9.31 20.84 22.59
N HIS A 382 -9.53 19.81 23.42
CA HIS A 382 -10.86 19.20 23.58
C HIS A 382 -11.56 18.82 22.27
N SER A 383 -10.79 18.50 21.22
CA SER A 383 -11.32 18.33 19.87
C SER A 383 -11.27 16.86 19.45
N LYS A 384 -12.17 16.48 18.55
CA LYS A 384 -12.24 15.14 17.97
C LYS A 384 -12.12 15.26 16.46
N ILE A 385 -11.17 14.57 15.83
CA ILE A 385 -10.94 14.66 14.39
C ILE A 385 -10.98 13.27 13.77
N HIS A 386 -11.81 13.09 12.74
CA HIS A 386 -11.97 11.83 12.00
C HIS A 386 -11.62 12.02 10.51
N MET A 387 -10.70 11.23 9.99
CA MET A 387 -10.24 11.26 8.60
C MET A 387 -9.60 9.93 8.24
N PRO A 388 -9.40 9.57 6.97
CA PRO A 388 -8.53 8.42 6.67
C PRO A 388 -7.06 8.80 6.83
N SER A 389 -6.63 9.94 6.31
CA SER A 389 -5.20 10.23 6.13
C SER A 389 -4.81 11.54 6.79
N LEU A 390 -3.69 11.55 7.52
CA LEU A 390 -3.14 12.74 8.19
C LEU A 390 -1.66 12.93 7.82
N LEU A 391 -1.35 14.05 7.18
CA LEU A 391 0.01 14.49 6.91
C LEU A 391 0.32 15.76 7.69
N ILE A 392 1.34 15.69 8.52
CA ILE A 392 1.83 16.81 9.32
C ILE A 392 3.26 17.10 8.88
N THR A 393 3.48 18.30 8.38
CA THR A 393 4.79 18.75 7.96
C THR A 393 5.03 20.19 8.38
N GLN A 394 6.29 20.56 8.58
CA GLN A 394 6.66 21.89 9.04
C GLN A 394 7.94 22.32 8.32
N THR A 395 7.89 23.44 7.60
CA THR A 395 9.13 24.03 7.09
C THR A 395 9.72 24.91 8.20
N ARG A 396 11.06 24.97 8.32
CA ARG A 396 11.72 25.78 9.35
C ARG A 396 12.81 26.67 8.78
N LYS A 397 12.99 27.86 9.36
CA LYS A 397 14.12 28.76 9.03
C LYS A 397 15.45 28.31 9.65
N SER A 398 15.41 27.48 10.69
CA SER A 398 16.58 27.04 11.48
C SER A 398 16.39 25.61 11.95
N ILE A 399 17.48 24.84 11.94
CA ILE A 399 17.54 23.46 12.47
C ILE A 399 17.45 23.44 14.00
N LYS A 400 17.69 24.58 14.67
CA LYS A 400 17.90 24.65 16.14
C LYS A 400 16.64 24.93 16.98
N SER A 401 15.52 25.37 16.39
CA SER A 401 14.26 25.59 17.13
C SER A 401 13.29 24.42 16.88
N LEU A 402 12.87 23.73 17.94
CA LEU A 402 11.89 22.64 17.92
C LEU A 402 10.53 23.15 18.42
N ASP A 403 9.99 24.18 17.76
CA ASP A 403 8.66 24.68 18.11
C ASP A 403 7.60 23.66 17.66
N THR A 404 6.70 23.31 18.58
CA THR A 404 5.62 22.35 18.37
C THR A 404 4.79 22.75 17.14
N GLY A 405 4.78 21.94 16.09
CA GLY A 405 3.98 22.15 14.87
C GLY A 405 2.52 21.74 15.04
N LEU A 406 2.28 20.65 15.78
CA LEU A 406 0.95 20.20 16.19
C LEU A 406 0.93 19.89 17.69
N LEU A 407 0.02 20.51 18.44
CA LEU A 407 -0.30 20.18 19.82
C LEU A 407 -1.71 19.61 19.89
N LEU A 408 -1.85 18.42 20.48
CA LEU A 408 -3.12 17.85 20.89
C LEU A 408 -3.21 17.95 22.41
N ASP A 409 -4.21 18.67 22.89
CA ASP A 409 -4.48 18.88 24.31
C ASP A 409 -5.86 18.30 24.62
N ASN A 410 -5.92 17.18 25.35
CA ASN A 410 -7.15 16.46 25.65
C ASN A 410 -8.04 16.27 24.41
N SER A 411 -7.42 15.84 23.32
CA SER A 411 -8.03 15.74 21.99
C SER A 411 -7.81 14.36 21.38
N GLU A 412 -8.71 13.95 20.51
CA GLU A 412 -8.74 12.64 19.87
C GLU A 412 -8.63 12.78 18.35
N ILE A 413 -7.71 12.02 17.76
CA ILE A 413 -7.59 11.85 16.31
C ILE A 413 -7.84 10.38 16.00
N LYS A 414 -8.74 10.10 15.05
CA LYS A 414 -9.01 8.74 14.54
C LYS A 414 -8.77 8.66 13.05
N THR A 415 -7.78 7.86 12.63
CA THR A 415 -7.55 7.58 11.21
C THR A 415 -8.28 6.32 10.78
N ASN A 416 -9.38 6.40 10.04
CA ASN A 416 -10.16 5.21 9.66
C ASN A 416 -10.29 5.09 8.15
N ALA A 417 -10.21 3.85 7.65
CA ALA A 417 -10.47 3.56 6.26
C ALA A 417 -11.79 4.21 5.79
N ALA A 418 -11.71 5.01 4.74
CA ALA A 418 -12.84 5.76 4.22
C ALA A 418 -13.26 5.23 2.85
N PRO A 419 -14.58 5.13 2.57
CA PRO A 419 -15.05 4.89 1.22
C PRO A 419 -14.70 6.08 0.32
N ASP A 420 -14.36 5.81 -0.93
CA ASP A 420 -14.06 6.82 -1.95
C ASP A 420 -15.34 7.56 -2.36
N LYS A 421 -15.70 8.57 -1.55
CA LYS A 421 -16.97 9.31 -1.65
C LYS A 421 -16.87 10.63 -2.40
N PHE A 422 -15.67 11.16 -2.55
CA PHE A 422 -15.43 12.42 -3.23
C PHE A 422 -15.23 12.16 -4.72
N ASP A 423 -15.74 13.00 -5.62
CA ASP A 423 -15.54 12.85 -7.07
C ASP A 423 -14.73 14.03 -7.62
N TYR A 424 -13.47 13.77 -7.97
CA TYR A 424 -12.60 14.79 -8.57
C TYR A 424 -13.01 15.19 -9.99
N SER A 425 -13.96 14.49 -10.62
CA SER A 425 -14.52 14.91 -11.91
C SER A 425 -15.50 16.08 -11.79
N ASP A 426 -16.04 16.32 -10.59
CA ASP A 426 -16.88 17.48 -10.30
C ASP A 426 -16.09 18.80 -10.27
N TYR A 427 -14.77 18.70 -10.18
CA TYR A 427 -13.84 19.82 -10.20
C TYR A 427 -13.58 20.32 -11.63
N LEU A 428 -13.18 21.59 -11.78
CA LEU A 428 -12.86 22.17 -13.10
C LEU A 428 -11.75 21.38 -13.79
N LYS A 429 -11.99 20.90 -15.02
CA LYS A 429 -11.00 20.16 -15.84
C LYS A 429 -9.75 20.96 -16.23
N SER A 430 -9.77 22.29 -16.09
CA SER A 430 -8.74 23.20 -16.61
C SER A 430 -7.47 23.33 -15.76
N VAL A 431 -7.31 22.56 -14.68
CA VAL A 431 -6.22 22.80 -13.70
C VAL A 431 -4.85 22.30 -14.14
N GLY A 432 -4.74 21.55 -15.24
CA GLY A 432 -3.47 21.05 -15.77
C GLY A 432 -2.78 19.99 -14.90
N LEU A 433 -3.44 19.54 -13.83
CA LEU A 433 -3.03 18.43 -12.98
C LEU A 433 -3.87 17.20 -13.30
N GLY A 434 -3.25 16.02 -13.35
CA GLY A 434 -3.97 14.75 -13.52
C GLY A 434 -4.88 14.46 -12.32
N ASN A 435 -6.06 13.87 -12.57
CA ASN A 435 -7.01 13.53 -11.50
C ASN A 435 -6.33 12.55 -10.49
N PRO A 436 -6.25 12.89 -9.18
CA PRO A 436 -5.65 12.03 -8.17
C PRO A 436 -6.27 10.64 -8.09
N GLN A 437 -7.59 10.51 -8.30
CA GLN A 437 -8.32 9.24 -8.25
C GLN A 437 -7.99 8.30 -9.40
N GLN A 438 -7.45 8.82 -10.50
CA GLN A 438 -6.99 7.99 -11.61
C GLN A 438 -5.66 7.30 -11.30
N HIS A 439 -5.00 7.65 -10.19
CA HIS A 439 -3.80 6.96 -9.77
C HIS A 439 -4.14 5.53 -9.29
N PRO A 440 -3.43 4.49 -9.75
CA PRO A 440 -3.73 3.09 -9.38
C PRO A 440 -3.74 2.82 -7.86
N ARG A 441 -3.05 3.68 -7.09
CA ARG A 441 -2.89 3.59 -5.62
C ARG A 441 -3.85 4.47 -4.82
N TRP A 442 -4.84 5.11 -5.44
CA TRP A 442 -5.76 6.00 -4.73
C TRP A 442 -6.48 5.31 -3.56
N LYS A 443 -6.92 4.06 -3.76
CA LYS A 443 -7.59 3.29 -2.70
C LYS A 443 -6.69 2.99 -1.51
N ASP A 444 -5.39 2.78 -1.76
CA ASP A 444 -4.40 2.51 -0.72
C ASP A 444 -4.13 3.77 0.13
N LEU A 445 -4.30 4.98 -0.43
CA LEU A 445 -4.30 6.22 0.36
C LEU A 445 -5.49 6.26 1.33
N LEU A 446 -6.67 5.79 0.92
CA LEU A 446 -7.91 5.88 1.70
C LEU A 446 -8.03 4.83 2.82
N THR A 447 -7.12 3.84 2.90
CA THR A 447 -7.07 2.91 4.05
C THR A 447 -6.64 3.62 5.33
N GLY A 448 -5.87 4.70 5.17
CA GLY A 448 -5.53 5.67 6.18
C GLY A 448 -4.06 5.66 6.59
N GLY A 449 -3.70 6.63 7.43
CA GLY A 449 -2.34 6.71 7.96
C GLY A 449 -1.96 8.06 8.54
N LEU A 450 -0.81 8.06 9.20
CA LEU A 450 -0.19 9.20 9.84
C LEU A 450 1.26 9.35 9.37
N VAL A 451 1.56 10.48 8.74
CA VAL A 451 2.92 10.88 8.35
C VAL A 451 3.31 12.12 9.15
N ILE A 452 4.38 12.01 9.96
CA ILE A 452 5.01 13.14 10.65
C ILE A 452 6.35 13.43 9.97
N ALA A 453 6.42 14.56 9.27
CA ALA A 453 7.41 14.89 8.25
C ALA A 453 8.12 16.22 8.54
N GLY A 454 9.34 16.15 9.10
CA GLY A 454 10.11 17.33 9.54
C GLY A 454 9.40 18.19 10.59
N SER A 455 8.56 17.60 11.45
CA SER A 455 7.66 18.33 12.34
C SER A 455 7.71 17.83 13.78
N THR A 456 7.33 18.70 14.72
CA THR A 456 7.16 18.35 16.14
C THR A 456 5.67 18.21 16.44
N VAL A 457 5.26 17.02 16.87
CA VAL A 457 3.90 16.68 17.32
C VAL A 457 3.94 16.41 18.82
N GLU A 458 3.03 17.01 19.57
CA GLU A 458 2.95 16.91 21.02
C GLU A 458 1.52 16.54 21.45
N LEU A 459 1.38 15.52 22.29
CA LEU A 459 0.12 15.11 22.90
C LEU A 459 0.18 15.42 24.41
N LYS A 460 -0.90 15.95 24.98
CA LYS A 460 -1.03 16.27 26.40
C LYS A 460 -2.41 15.94 26.93
N ASN A 461 -2.50 15.79 28.26
CA ASN A 461 -3.75 15.72 29.01
C ASN A 461 -4.70 14.66 28.42
N ASP A 462 -4.25 13.41 28.38
CA ASP A 462 -5.03 12.27 27.85
C ASP A 462 -5.33 12.32 26.34
N ALA A 463 -4.63 13.15 25.57
CA ALA A 463 -4.81 13.19 24.11
C ALA A 463 -4.50 11.83 23.45
N THR A 464 -5.26 11.49 22.42
CA THR A 464 -5.18 10.19 21.74
C THR A 464 -5.05 10.34 20.22
N ILE A 465 -4.26 9.47 19.60
CA ILE A 465 -4.28 9.21 18.16
C ILE A 465 -4.49 7.71 17.98
N GLU A 466 -5.62 7.33 17.39
CA GLU A 466 -5.94 5.94 17.07
C GLU A 466 -5.88 5.75 15.55
N LEU A 467 -4.97 4.89 15.11
CA LEU A 467 -4.82 4.49 13.73
C LEU A 467 -5.64 3.22 13.47
N GLY A 468 -6.62 3.32 12.59
CA GLY A 468 -7.53 2.24 12.21
C GLY A 468 -6.88 1.16 11.35
N ALA A 469 -7.60 0.08 11.10
CA ALA A 469 -7.05 -1.10 10.44
C ALA A 469 -6.46 -0.81 9.04
N ASN A 470 -5.28 -1.36 8.76
CA ASN A 470 -4.48 -1.15 7.56
C ASN A 470 -3.99 0.30 7.37
N SER A 471 -3.95 1.09 8.45
CA SER A 471 -3.35 2.42 8.43
C SER A 471 -1.85 2.35 8.51
N ASN A 472 -1.15 3.22 7.81
CA ASN A 472 0.31 3.30 7.90
C ASN A 472 0.76 4.38 8.88
N PHE A 473 1.91 4.21 9.52
CA PHE A 473 2.57 5.25 10.31
C PHE A 473 3.99 5.48 9.82
N ILE A 474 4.43 6.73 9.77
CA ILE A 474 5.82 7.08 9.51
C ILE A 474 6.26 8.33 10.26
N LEU A 475 7.46 8.25 10.82
CA LEU A 475 8.20 9.36 11.42
C LEU A 475 9.46 9.59 10.59
N THR A 476 9.55 10.73 9.91
CA THR A 476 10.66 11.04 8.97
C THR A 476 11.05 12.52 9.02
N ASN A 477 12.29 12.86 8.67
CA ASN A 477 12.71 14.25 8.48
C ASN A 477 12.47 14.73 7.03
N ALA A 478 12.07 13.86 6.11
CA ALA A 478 11.63 14.32 4.80
C ALA A 478 10.37 15.17 4.94
N ALA A 479 10.36 16.33 4.29
CA ALA A 479 9.30 17.32 4.42
C ALA A 479 9.05 18.00 3.08
N ILE A 480 7.85 18.56 2.91
CA ILE A 480 7.53 19.41 1.77
C ILE A 480 7.75 20.87 2.14
N LYS A 481 8.43 21.61 1.28
CA LYS A 481 8.48 23.07 1.40
C LYS A 481 7.07 23.64 1.25
N GLU A 482 6.66 24.58 2.10
CA GLU A 482 5.31 25.15 2.03
C GLU A 482 5.01 25.95 0.75
N ASP A 483 6.05 26.54 0.14
CA ASP A 483 5.96 27.26 -1.13
C ASP A 483 6.20 26.35 -2.35
N ALA A 484 6.25 25.03 -2.12
CA ALA A 484 6.37 24.01 -3.16
C ALA A 484 5.43 24.29 -4.34
N LYS A 485 6.04 24.40 -5.54
CA LYS A 485 5.30 24.56 -6.79
C LYS A 485 4.69 23.26 -7.30
N GLY A 486 5.12 22.13 -6.74
CA GLY A 486 4.65 20.80 -7.10
C GLY A 486 5.12 19.74 -6.11
N GLU A 487 4.69 18.50 -6.34
CA GLU A 487 4.98 17.34 -5.50
C GLU A 487 6.48 17.07 -5.38
N GLU A 488 7.28 17.42 -6.40
CA GLU A 488 8.75 17.27 -6.45
C GLU A 488 9.50 17.96 -5.30
N SER A 489 8.80 18.81 -4.54
CA SER A 489 9.37 19.56 -3.42
C SER A 489 9.41 18.80 -2.09
N PHE A 490 8.96 17.54 -2.04
CA PHE A 490 9.16 16.66 -0.88
C PHE A 490 10.58 16.09 -0.91
N SER A 491 11.40 16.42 0.10
CA SER A 491 12.82 16.07 0.14
C SER A 491 13.31 15.94 1.58
N TYR A 492 14.48 15.32 1.77
CA TYR A 492 15.22 15.31 3.05
C TYR A 492 16.05 16.57 3.30
N GLN A 493 16.19 17.42 2.28
CA GLN A 493 17.05 18.60 2.31
C GLN A 493 16.30 19.82 1.80
N MET A 494 16.63 20.97 2.38
CA MET A 494 16.20 22.27 1.90
C MET A 494 17.40 23.08 1.43
N THR A 495 17.29 23.65 0.23
CA THR A 495 18.17 24.74 -0.20
C THR A 495 17.79 26.00 0.56
N HIS A 496 18.74 26.53 1.33
CA HIS A 496 18.60 27.78 2.07
C HIS A 496 19.27 28.91 1.28
N THR A 497 18.45 29.84 0.79
CA THR A 497 18.93 30.99 0.01
C THR A 497 19.23 32.15 0.94
N ASN A 498 20.52 32.43 1.12
CA ASN A 498 20.99 33.58 1.89
C ASN A 498 21.40 34.72 0.94
N PRO A 499 20.80 35.92 1.05
CA PRO A 499 21.23 37.06 0.26
C PRO A 499 22.74 37.32 0.46
N GLY A 500 23.50 37.32 -0.63
CA GLY A 500 24.96 37.57 -0.61
C GLY A 500 25.84 36.38 -0.23
N ARG A 501 25.29 35.15 -0.12
CA ARG A 501 26.07 33.90 0.00
C ARG A 501 25.58 32.86 -1.00
N PRO A 502 26.42 31.90 -1.42
CA PRO A 502 25.96 30.75 -2.20
C PRO A 502 24.85 30.01 -1.45
N ASP A 503 23.87 29.51 -2.21
CA ASP A 503 22.83 28.63 -1.68
C ASP A 503 23.47 27.44 -0.94
N ALA A 504 23.02 27.20 0.29
CA ALA A 504 23.48 26.07 1.08
C ALA A 504 22.37 25.02 1.15
N THR A 505 22.66 23.81 0.69
CA THR A 505 21.77 22.65 0.89
C THR A 505 21.98 22.12 2.29
N ILE A 506 20.96 22.25 3.13
CA ILE A 506 20.97 21.76 4.50
C ILE A 506 19.90 20.68 4.68
N PRO A 507 20.15 19.65 5.50
CA PRO A 507 19.14 18.67 5.87
C PRO A 507 17.94 19.33 6.56
N ASN A 508 16.77 18.74 6.36
CA ASN A 508 15.57 19.13 7.09
C ASN A 508 15.71 18.81 8.58
N PRO A 509 15.06 19.60 9.45
CA PRO A 509 15.03 19.33 10.88
C PRO A 509 14.41 17.95 11.17
N PRO A 510 14.87 17.26 12.23
CA PRO A 510 14.26 15.99 12.63
C PRO A 510 12.81 16.17 13.06
N SER A 511 12.03 15.12 12.83
CA SER A 511 10.71 14.98 13.43
C SER A 511 10.80 14.58 14.90
N VAL A 512 9.86 15.08 15.68
CA VAL A 512 9.75 14.78 17.11
C VAL A 512 8.31 14.43 17.44
N LEU A 513 8.08 13.24 17.99
CA LEU A 513 6.80 12.84 18.57
C LEU A 513 6.91 12.85 20.10
N LYS A 514 6.22 13.77 20.76
CA LYS A 514 6.11 13.86 22.22
C LYS A 514 4.75 13.35 22.65
N ILE A 515 4.73 12.29 23.44
CA ILE A 515 3.53 11.72 24.02
C ILE A 515 3.57 12.06 25.49
N GLY A 516 2.80 13.06 25.91
CA GLY A 516 2.73 13.49 27.30
C GLY A 516 2.06 12.46 28.19
N ASP A 517 1.97 12.80 29.47
CA ASP A 517 1.43 11.88 30.47
C ASP A 517 0.00 11.43 30.11
N TYR A 518 -0.26 10.13 30.29
CA TYR A 518 -1.53 9.45 29.99
C TYR A 518 -2.03 9.54 28.53
N SER A 519 -1.29 10.22 27.65
CA SER A 519 -1.61 10.36 26.24
C SER A 519 -1.17 9.13 25.47
N ARG A 520 -1.79 8.84 24.33
CA ARG A 520 -1.46 7.61 23.58
C ARG A 520 -1.56 7.73 22.07
N VAL A 521 -0.69 7.00 21.39
CA VAL A 521 -0.81 6.71 19.96
C VAL A 521 -0.89 5.20 19.79
N THR A 522 -1.94 4.71 19.13
CA THR A 522 -2.19 3.26 18.98
C THR A 522 -2.46 2.88 17.55
N GLN A 523 -1.86 1.78 17.10
CA GLN A 523 -2.04 1.18 15.78
C GLN A 523 -2.39 -0.31 15.92
N GLY A 524 -3.04 -0.89 14.90
CA GLY A 524 -3.31 -2.32 14.83
C GLY A 524 -2.03 -3.16 14.72
N SER A 525 -2.06 -4.36 15.28
CA SER A 525 -0.88 -5.25 15.38
C SER A 525 -0.29 -5.74 14.06
N THR A 526 -1.08 -5.72 12.99
CA THR A 526 -0.67 -6.18 11.64
C THR A 526 -0.37 -5.03 10.68
N ASP A 527 -0.55 -3.79 11.15
CA ASP A 527 -0.37 -2.61 10.35
C ASP A 527 1.11 -2.22 10.26
N VAL A 528 1.47 -1.46 9.23
CA VAL A 528 2.87 -1.17 8.92
C VAL A 528 3.27 0.19 9.48
N SER A 529 4.42 0.22 10.13
CA SER A 529 5.04 1.40 10.70
C SER A 529 6.49 1.51 10.24
N PHE A 530 6.98 2.74 10.08
CA PHE A 530 8.40 2.97 9.86
C PHE A 530 8.91 4.17 10.64
N ILE A 531 10.03 4.00 11.35
CA ILE A 531 10.75 5.08 12.02
C ILE A 531 12.07 5.27 11.27
N ASP A 532 12.16 6.40 10.59
CA ASP A 532 13.23 6.71 9.66
C ASP A 532 14.44 7.33 10.37
N ALA A 533 15.64 7.15 9.85
CA ALA A 533 16.80 7.94 10.27
C ALA A 533 16.87 9.26 9.49
N PRO A 534 17.58 10.28 9.99
CA PRO A 534 17.84 11.47 9.20
C PRO A 534 18.72 11.14 7.99
N LYS A 535 18.15 11.33 6.79
CA LYS A 535 18.85 11.05 5.52
C LYS A 535 19.39 12.34 4.89
N LYS A 536 20.56 12.26 4.26
CA LYS A 536 21.13 13.27 3.36
C LYS A 536 20.67 13.01 1.93
N ASN A 537 20.84 11.78 1.47
CA ASN A 537 20.57 11.34 0.11
C ASN A 537 19.58 10.18 0.10
N ARG A 538 19.02 9.87 -1.06
CA ARG A 538 18.27 8.62 -1.23
C ARG A 538 19.22 7.43 -1.21
N ARG A 539 18.75 6.31 -0.70
CA ARG A 539 19.38 5.01 -0.91
C ARG A 539 19.11 4.57 -2.36
N ALA A 540 20.15 4.15 -3.09
CA ALA A 540 19.98 3.53 -4.40
C ALA A 540 19.06 2.29 -4.28
N SER A 541 18.17 2.09 -5.25
CA SER A 541 17.36 0.86 -5.28
C SER A 541 18.23 -0.35 -5.56
N SER A 542 17.74 -1.55 -5.24
CA SER A 542 18.41 -2.81 -5.61
C SER A 542 18.60 -2.98 -7.12
N SER A 543 17.81 -2.27 -7.93
CA SER A 543 17.92 -2.21 -9.39
C SER A 543 18.93 -1.19 -9.92
N GLU A 544 19.41 -0.28 -9.07
CA GLU A 544 20.44 0.69 -9.43
C GLU A 544 21.80 0.13 -9.03
N ASN A 545 22.63 -0.20 -10.03
CA ASN A 545 24.01 -0.64 -9.81
C ASN A 545 24.86 0.51 -9.25
N GLY A 546 24.70 0.80 -7.96
CA GLY A 546 25.45 1.78 -7.20
C GLY A 546 26.05 1.15 -5.97
N THR A 547 27.38 1.11 -5.89
CA THR A 547 28.13 0.94 -4.64
C THR A 547 27.99 2.22 -3.80
N GLN A 548 26.81 2.46 -3.22
CA GLN A 548 26.65 3.50 -2.20
C GLN A 548 27.01 2.93 -0.83
N ALA A 549 27.94 3.57 -0.13
CA ALA A 549 28.22 3.24 1.26
C ALA A 549 27.04 3.70 2.15
N GLN A 550 26.86 3.06 3.30
CA GLN A 550 25.81 3.41 4.27
C GLN A 550 25.92 4.87 4.75
N ASP A 551 27.15 5.41 4.78
CA ASP A 551 27.46 6.78 5.17
C ASP A 551 27.14 7.84 4.10
N ASP A 552 26.87 7.42 2.85
CA ASP A 552 26.58 8.36 1.75
C ASP A 552 25.15 8.91 1.82
N TRP A 553 24.25 8.24 2.55
CA TRP A 553 22.84 8.61 2.65
C TRP A 553 22.35 8.89 4.07
N LEU A 554 23.02 8.40 5.12
CA LEU A 554 22.74 8.81 6.50
C LEU A 554 23.48 10.09 6.87
N ASP A 555 22.80 11.00 7.58
CA ASP A 555 23.46 12.17 8.14
C ASP A 555 23.71 12.02 9.65
N VAL A 556 24.86 11.45 10.00
CA VAL A 556 25.29 11.37 11.41
C VAL A 556 25.49 12.75 12.07
N SER A 557 25.60 13.83 11.28
CA SER A 557 25.71 15.20 11.78
C SER A 557 24.36 15.88 12.06
N VAL A 558 23.25 15.28 11.62
CA VAL A 558 21.90 15.78 11.89
C VAL A 558 21.33 15.08 13.11
N ALA A 559 20.66 15.85 13.96
CA ALA A 559 19.94 15.30 15.09
C ALA A 559 18.91 14.26 14.61
N ARG A 560 18.86 13.09 15.26
CA ARG A 560 17.96 12.00 14.88
C ARG A 560 16.49 12.36 15.15
N ASN A 561 15.58 11.71 14.42
CA ASN A 561 14.16 11.72 14.78
C ASN A 561 14.00 11.28 16.24
N THR A 562 13.05 11.87 16.96
CA THR A 562 12.93 11.66 18.41
C THR A 562 11.52 11.24 18.80
N ILE A 563 11.44 10.23 19.65
CA ILE A 563 10.22 9.83 20.34
C ILE A 563 10.44 10.05 21.83
N ASP A 564 9.58 10.85 22.45
CA ASP A 564 9.63 11.22 23.87
C ASP A 564 8.30 10.87 24.53
N ILE A 565 8.30 9.90 25.44
CA ILE A 565 7.11 9.35 26.08
C ILE A 565 7.16 9.70 27.56
N GLY A 566 6.15 10.44 28.02
CA GLY A 566 5.91 10.85 29.40
C GLY A 566 5.42 9.71 30.30
N ALA A 567 5.13 10.05 31.55
CA ALA A 567 4.69 9.08 32.54
C ALA A 567 3.31 8.51 32.18
N SER A 568 3.17 7.19 32.14
CA SER A 568 1.94 6.52 31.70
C SER A 568 1.49 6.89 30.27
N GLY A 569 2.33 7.55 29.48
CA GLY A 569 2.09 7.76 28.05
C GLY A 569 2.39 6.48 27.27
N GLU A 570 1.70 6.28 26.14
CA GLU A 570 1.83 5.04 25.36
C GLU A 570 2.03 5.30 23.86
N LEU A 571 3.01 4.62 23.27
CA LEU A 571 3.14 4.48 21.82
C LEU A 571 3.09 3.00 21.48
N ASN A 572 2.01 2.57 20.83
CA ASN A 572 1.78 1.18 20.45
C ASN A 572 1.69 1.11 18.92
N LEU A 573 2.75 0.60 18.28
CA LEU A 573 2.85 0.46 16.83
C LEU A 573 2.65 -0.98 16.39
N GLY A 574 2.25 -1.18 15.13
CA GLY A 574 2.19 -2.47 14.48
C GLY A 574 3.57 -3.01 14.11
N ILE A 575 3.67 -3.70 12.98
CA ILE A 575 4.95 -4.21 12.45
C ILE A 575 5.80 -3.02 12.05
N THR A 576 6.91 -2.80 12.76
CA THR A 576 7.67 -1.55 12.68
C THR A 576 9.08 -1.78 12.19
N GLY A 577 9.40 -1.20 11.03
CA GLY A 577 10.79 -1.02 10.60
C GLY A 577 11.43 0.15 11.33
N ILE A 578 12.64 -0.04 11.85
CA ILE A 578 13.35 0.93 12.69
C ILE A 578 14.76 1.15 12.13
N GLU A 579 15.03 2.40 11.78
CA GLU A 579 16.38 2.95 11.58
C GLU A 579 16.80 3.78 12.82
N PRO A 580 18.07 4.21 12.96
CA PRO A 580 18.53 4.97 14.12
C PRO A 580 17.69 6.20 14.47
N PHE A 581 17.17 6.23 15.69
CA PHE A 581 16.39 7.34 16.25
C PHE A 581 16.67 7.52 17.75
N ASN A 582 16.26 8.66 18.32
CA ASN A 582 16.37 8.93 19.75
C ASN A 582 15.09 8.52 20.49
N LEU A 583 15.22 7.66 21.49
CA LEU A 583 14.11 7.25 22.36
C LEU A 583 14.27 7.80 23.77
N LYS A 584 13.21 8.40 24.31
CA LYS A 584 13.07 8.72 25.74
C LYS A 584 11.76 8.13 26.23
N VAL A 585 11.84 7.35 27.31
CA VAL A 585 10.65 6.78 27.96
C VAL A 585 10.75 7.09 29.45
N ALA A 586 9.88 7.96 29.95
CA ALA A 586 9.75 8.24 31.37
C ALA A 586 9.23 7.02 32.13
N LYS A 587 9.37 7.04 33.45
CA LYS A 587 8.87 5.96 34.32
C LYS A 587 7.38 5.73 34.05
N ASP A 588 6.98 4.46 33.98
CA ASP A 588 5.61 4.02 33.69
C ASP A 588 5.08 4.33 32.27
N GLY A 589 5.83 5.05 31.45
CA GLY A 589 5.56 5.18 30.01
C GLY A 589 5.86 3.88 29.26
N ILE A 590 5.18 3.67 28.13
CA ILE A 590 5.26 2.45 27.33
C ILE A 590 5.58 2.79 25.88
N PHE A 591 6.66 2.21 25.37
CA PHE A 591 6.91 2.09 23.94
C PHE A 591 6.75 0.62 23.54
N SER A 592 5.82 0.32 22.64
CA SER A 592 5.62 -1.03 22.11
C SER A 592 5.49 -1.09 20.60
N PHE A 593 6.03 -2.15 20.01
CA PHE A 593 5.93 -2.43 18.58
C PHE A 593 6.06 -3.92 18.27
N TYR A 594 5.58 -4.35 17.10
CA TYR A 594 5.82 -5.69 16.59
C TYR A 594 7.12 -5.71 15.79
N ALA A 595 8.03 -6.59 16.16
CA ALA A 595 9.31 -6.74 15.47
C ALA A 595 9.10 -7.24 14.03
N PRO A 596 9.87 -6.71 13.07
CA PRO A 596 9.85 -7.21 11.70
C PRO A 596 10.50 -8.60 11.64
N SER A 597 10.20 -9.33 10.57
CA SER A 597 10.74 -10.64 10.27
C SER A 597 12.20 -10.62 9.77
N ASP A 598 12.72 -9.44 9.38
CA ASP A 598 14.08 -9.25 8.88
C ASP A 598 14.93 -8.39 9.85
N PRO A 599 16.11 -8.87 10.31
CA PRO A 599 17.03 -8.10 11.17
C PRO A 599 17.48 -6.76 10.57
N SER A 600 17.58 -6.66 9.25
CA SER A 600 18.04 -5.43 8.57
C SER A 600 17.05 -4.28 8.68
N LEU A 601 15.80 -4.58 9.07
CA LEU A 601 14.74 -3.60 9.32
C LEU A 601 14.62 -3.26 10.81
N LEU A 602 15.52 -3.75 11.67
CA LEU A 602 15.53 -3.47 13.10
C LEU A 602 16.92 -3.04 13.57
N ASP A 603 17.20 -1.73 13.49
CA ASP A 603 18.36 -1.13 14.12
C ASP A 603 18.10 -0.96 15.63
N PRO A 604 18.90 -1.58 16.52
CA PRO A 604 18.61 -1.55 17.94
C PRO A 604 19.36 -0.43 18.70
N THR A 605 20.07 0.48 18.01
CA THR A 605 20.90 1.53 18.64
C THR A 605 20.08 2.50 19.50
N PHE A 606 18.81 2.73 19.15
CA PHE A 606 17.89 3.55 19.95
C PHE A 606 17.70 3.04 21.38
N LEU A 607 17.93 1.75 21.64
CA LEU A 607 17.84 1.14 22.97
C LEU A 607 19.10 1.37 23.82
N LYS A 608 20.26 1.60 23.17
CA LYS A 608 21.52 1.90 23.86
C LYS A 608 21.66 3.37 24.18
N GLU A 609 21.35 4.20 23.18
CA GLU A 609 21.49 5.65 23.27
C GLU A 609 20.26 6.31 23.91
N GLY A 610 19.14 5.58 23.99
CA GLY A 610 17.90 6.06 24.57
C GLY A 610 17.93 6.18 26.09
N THR A 611 17.14 7.11 26.63
CA THR A 611 16.90 7.22 28.07
C THR A 611 15.66 6.44 28.46
N ILE A 612 15.84 5.16 28.82
CA ILE A 612 14.74 4.24 29.12
C ILE A 612 14.56 4.13 30.64
N LYS A 613 13.60 4.88 31.18
CA LYS A 613 13.11 4.74 32.56
C LYS A 613 11.78 3.98 32.63
N GLY A 614 11.02 3.96 31.54
CA GLY A 614 9.76 3.23 31.39
C GLY A 614 9.93 1.84 30.78
N LYS A 615 8.87 1.33 30.15
CA LYS A 615 8.81 -0.02 29.59
C LYS A 615 9.00 0.04 28.07
N VAL A 616 9.91 -0.79 27.55
CA VAL A 616 9.97 -1.07 26.11
C VAL A 616 9.52 -2.50 25.88
N ILE A 617 8.51 -2.68 25.03
CA ILE A 617 7.89 -3.98 24.77
C ILE A 617 7.99 -4.29 23.28
N ILE A 618 8.67 -5.38 22.97
CA ILE A 618 8.85 -5.83 21.59
C ILE A 618 8.04 -7.12 21.45
N TYR A 619 6.98 -7.06 20.65
CA TYR A 619 6.24 -8.27 20.30
C TYR A 619 7.02 -9.04 19.25
N VAL A 620 7.34 -10.28 19.56
CA VAL A 620 8.08 -11.16 18.67
C VAL A 620 7.13 -12.23 18.13
N TRP A 621 7.22 -12.47 16.82
CA TRP A 621 6.53 -13.58 16.18
C TRP A 621 7.36 -14.86 16.37
N HIS A 622 6.70 -16.02 16.43
CA HIS A 622 7.39 -17.31 16.41
C HIS A 622 7.91 -17.63 14.99
N ASN A 623 8.94 -16.90 14.54
CA ASN A 623 9.51 -16.98 13.20
C ASN A 623 11.06 -17.10 13.23
N ASP A 624 11.67 -17.29 12.06
CA ASP A 624 13.09 -17.65 11.82
C ASP A 624 14.14 -16.63 12.33
N PHE A 625 13.74 -15.38 12.56
CA PHE A 625 14.62 -14.34 13.12
C PHE A 625 14.55 -14.33 14.65
N ASP A 626 15.63 -14.76 15.31
CA ASP A 626 15.76 -14.65 16.75
C ASP A 626 16.08 -13.20 17.17
N VAL A 627 15.02 -12.40 17.34
CA VAL A 627 15.08 -11.02 17.84
C VAL A 627 15.88 -10.93 19.15
N ARG A 628 15.77 -11.94 20.02
CA ARG A 628 16.49 -11.95 21.29
C ARG A 628 17.99 -12.10 21.05
N ALA A 629 18.41 -13.04 20.22
CA ALA A 629 19.80 -13.21 19.85
C ALA A 629 20.39 -11.96 19.17
N HIS A 630 19.62 -11.31 18.28
CA HIS A 630 20.01 -10.04 17.65
C HIS A 630 20.26 -8.92 18.66
N LEU A 631 19.34 -8.71 19.58
CA LEU A 631 19.48 -7.69 20.63
C LEU A 631 20.63 -8.00 21.59
N LEU A 632 20.82 -9.28 21.96
CA LEU A 632 21.95 -9.70 22.79
C LEU A 632 23.29 -9.55 22.07
N GLY A 633 23.35 -9.85 20.77
CA GLY A 633 24.53 -9.62 19.93
C GLY A 633 24.87 -8.13 19.81
N ALA A 634 23.84 -7.27 19.83
CA ALA A 634 24.01 -5.84 19.98
C ALA A 634 24.35 -5.43 21.43
N GLY A 635 24.39 -6.30 22.42
CA GLY A 635 24.71 -5.96 23.82
C GLY A 635 23.55 -5.36 24.63
N ILE A 636 22.31 -5.55 24.17
CA ILE A 636 21.09 -5.08 24.84
C ILE A 636 20.52 -6.21 25.69
N LYS A 637 20.34 -5.93 26.99
CA LYS A 637 19.76 -6.89 27.92
C LYS A 637 18.25 -6.95 27.73
N THR A 638 17.72 -8.15 27.53
CA THR A 638 16.29 -8.40 27.31
C THR A 638 15.74 -9.40 28.31
N LYS A 639 14.43 -9.34 28.55
CA LYS A 639 13.66 -10.31 29.33
C LYS A 639 12.51 -10.84 28.50
N VAL A 640 12.24 -12.13 28.57
CA VAL A 640 11.10 -12.74 27.88
C VAL A 640 9.97 -12.89 28.88
N LYS A 641 8.79 -12.40 28.52
CA LYS A 641 7.58 -12.44 29.35
C LYS A 641 6.37 -12.84 28.50
N THR A 642 5.28 -13.24 29.14
CA THR A 642 4.06 -13.68 28.44
C THR A 642 3.01 -12.59 28.34
N LYS A 643 3.02 -11.60 29.25
CA LYS A 643 2.07 -10.50 29.27
C LYS A 643 2.75 -9.14 29.45
N ILE A 644 2.08 -8.10 28.95
CA ILE A 644 2.50 -6.69 29.06
C ILE A 644 2.57 -6.25 30.52
N GLU A 645 1.62 -6.71 31.33
CA GLU A 645 1.50 -6.42 32.76
C GLU A 645 2.75 -6.81 33.54
N ASP A 646 3.44 -7.86 33.09
CA ASP A 646 4.65 -8.36 33.73
C ASP A 646 5.87 -7.48 33.42
N ALA A 647 5.84 -6.62 32.40
CA ALA A 647 6.95 -5.77 31.99
C ALA A 647 7.28 -4.71 33.05
N ASN A 648 8.58 -4.49 33.31
CA ASN A 648 9.07 -3.57 34.33
C ASN A 648 9.67 -2.30 33.74
N ASN A 649 9.68 -1.23 34.54
CA ASN A 649 10.38 0.00 34.21
C ASN A 649 11.90 -0.23 34.07
N GLY A 650 12.51 0.41 33.07
CA GLY A 650 13.92 0.26 32.72
C GLY A 650 14.24 -1.05 31.98
N GLU A 651 13.23 -1.81 31.56
CA GLU A 651 13.39 -3.14 30.96
C GLU A 651 12.98 -3.15 29.49
N VAL A 652 13.79 -3.81 28.65
CA VAL A 652 13.39 -4.23 27.30
C VAL A 652 12.79 -5.64 27.42
N THR A 653 11.48 -5.70 27.24
CA THR A 653 10.68 -6.93 27.37
C THR A 653 10.34 -7.47 25.99
N LEU A 654 10.56 -8.77 25.77
CA LEU A 654 10.09 -9.51 24.62
C LEU A 654 8.82 -10.26 25.00
N ILE A 655 7.76 -10.11 24.22
CA ILE A 655 6.50 -10.84 24.41
C ILE A 655 6.20 -11.61 23.14
N ASN A 656 5.99 -12.92 23.26
CA ASN A 656 5.55 -13.71 22.11
C ASN A 656 4.13 -13.28 21.75
N ALA A 657 3.95 -12.76 20.53
CA ALA A 657 2.63 -12.36 20.06
C ALA A 657 1.70 -13.58 20.00
N ILE A 658 0.51 -13.48 20.61
CA ILE A 658 -0.53 -14.51 20.52
C ILE A 658 -1.13 -14.43 19.11
N GLY A 659 -0.58 -15.19 18.17
CA GLY A 659 -1.20 -15.38 16.86
C GLY A 659 -2.41 -16.30 16.96
N THR A 660 -3.54 -15.93 16.36
CA THR A 660 -4.67 -16.85 16.13
C THR A 660 -4.22 -18.03 15.27
N GLN A 661 -4.40 -19.24 15.81
CA GLN A 661 -4.02 -20.51 15.21
C GLN A 661 -4.86 -20.84 13.97
N SER A 662 -4.19 -21.17 12.87
CA SER A 662 -4.78 -21.89 11.72
C SER A 662 -3.62 -22.61 11.02
N GLY A 663 -3.62 -23.94 11.05
CA GLY A 663 -2.56 -24.75 10.44
C GLY A 663 -2.60 -24.70 8.91
N SER A 664 -1.45 -24.54 8.27
CA SER A 664 -1.28 -24.74 6.83
C SER A 664 0.05 -25.43 6.57
N ARG A 665 0.06 -26.39 5.64
CA ARG A 665 1.26 -27.10 5.19
C ARG A 665 1.88 -26.35 4.01
N ASN A 666 3.21 -26.23 3.96
CA ASN A 666 3.91 -25.44 2.95
C ASN A 666 4.55 -26.32 1.90
N VAL A 667 4.26 -26.05 0.62
CA VAL A 667 4.97 -26.64 -0.51
C VAL A 667 6.36 -26.00 -0.58
N LEU A 668 7.41 -26.80 -0.36
CA LEU A 668 8.81 -26.39 -0.35
C LEU A 668 9.35 -26.23 -1.78
N ARG A 669 8.97 -27.14 -2.68
CA ARG A 669 9.35 -27.08 -4.09
C ARG A 669 8.34 -27.80 -4.96
N THR A 670 8.22 -27.31 -6.19
CA THR A 670 7.58 -28.01 -7.29
C THR A 670 8.59 -28.05 -8.44
N PHE A 671 8.64 -29.16 -9.16
CA PHE A 671 9.50 -29.33 -10.31
C PHE A 671 8.71 -30.06 -11.38
N SER A 672 8.77 -29.60 -12.62
CA SER A 672 8.06 -30.25 -13.71
C SER A 672 8.89 -30.38 -14.97
N TYR A 673 8.77 -31.54 -15.62
CA TYR A 673 9.51 -31.87 -16.82
C TYR A 673 8.71 -32.89 -17.65
N MET A 674 9.01 -32.93 -18.94
CA MET A 674 8.39 -33.87 -19.87
C MET A 674 9.32 -35.07 -20.06
N VAL A 675 8.77 -36.28 -19.99
CA VAL A 675 9.46 -37.53 -20.33
C VAL A 675 8.70 -38.26 -21.43
N ASP A 676 9.36 -39.23 -22.06
CA ASP A 676 8.78 -40.08 -23.11
C ASP A 676 8.12 -39.29 -24.25
N VAL A 677 8.82 -38.26 -24.74
CA VAL A 677 8.34 -37.43 -25.85
C VAL A 677 8.28 -38.25 -27.13
N ASP A 678 7.07 -38.56 -27.58
CA ASP A 678 6.81 -39.30 -28.81
C ASP A 678 6.13 -38.39 -29.85
N PHE A 679 6.84 -38.10 -30.93
CA PHE A 679 6.32 -37.36 -32.06
C PHE A 679 5.67 -38.31 -33.07
N LYS A 680 4.53 -38.91 -32.71
CA LYS A 680 3.82 -39.81 -33.62
C LYS A 680 3.46 -39.13 -34.95
N LYS A 681 3.64 -39.87 -36.04
CA LYS A 681 3.10 -39.56 -37.36
C LYS A 681 1.82 -40.39 -37.49
N LYS A 682 0.64 -39.80 -37.26
CA LYS A 682 -0.61 -40.49 -37.62
C LYS A 682 -0.75 -40.39 -39.15
N LYS A 683 -1.08 -41.52 -39.79
CA LYS A 683 -1.33 -41.66 -41.23
C LYS A 683 -2.47 -40.75 -41.67
#